data_AF-A0A4S8L801-F1
#
_entry.id   AF-A0A4S8L801-F1
#
_cell.length_a   1.000
_cell.length_b   1.000
_cell.length_c   1.000
_cell.angle_alpha   90.00
_cell.angle_beta   90.00
_cell.angle_gamma   90.00
#
_symmetry.space_group_name_H-M   'P 1'
#
loop_
_entity.id
_entity.type
_entity.pdbx_description
1 polymer ?
#
loop_
_entity_poly.entity_id
_entity_poly.type
_entity_poly.pdbx_seq_one_letter_code
_entity_poly.pdbx_strand_id
1 'polypeptide(L)'
;MILFENEGANDPVQEELGVTVQKCNSKTALDWETYCAGIEKWRQFSQSLTGSGSTVLGIAHFNDVYQVSDQKISVGGQQETIDVTKFATLLDNVTSKWKDRNDGKKDGLIIFSGDLFSPSTESSVTRGRHMPAIINALGVDVGVVGFAASRLGFDHFFNINNIVDTNTGKVPVPMKDIYILERAGIRIGFIGLVEEQWIATITGWPDNFKYQDMAEVGKKLSAKLRDPAGEYKCDLIIALTHSRALGALSPSAQKTKDISSGHGVDLLLGGHDHVYWISKGVSEWDGYDLQTKQPDAADDKGDVLVVKSGTDFQDLSEVVLTLKDTPAGSIRKKVISDIKGKRCVTRGNTEVNQDVKAVVDQELGTINAAMVEPICVTEVELDVKSSYIRRQESPIGNWVADSLRHAYDQALAKLGYQTTDGVIICNGDLRGDRVYPPGPITMGDLMTVLPFLDPVVVIEVSANTLWDAMESGLSRWPVQEGRFPAISGFRVTWDSSKPAGQRVLGIWLLDESKEVGKDGKPILVDKEEVLRSSSRKYLIMAGEYMVQGGDGYDALKGQKFILTAENGQSKSALIRKFLLGAQFVNKMIQKEPETQKASLNPMSLDILSATQKQLALPKYQLSLPDIDLPKLSRPPSFNIPGFASRAINQFDSRVHAPVHDYVRSVAQQAADYVAPIAKWLPTQELVTAALKLAEHEDMGLLDSYERQRTRMTARLLRTDTIPRNVAMRMISPMRFSAANSDAHASADDEEAKANAADEDAKKTLAIIHPAVDGRLKDVAINKAN
;
A
#
# COMPACT_ATOMS: atom_id res chain seq x y z
N MET A 1 -31.72 47.28 -17.92
CA MET A 1 -32.69 46.50 -18.70
C MET A 1 -33.00 47.28 -19.97
N ILE A 2 -33.00 46.65 -21.16
CA ILE A 2 -33.32 47.32 -22.42
C ILE A 2 -34.76 46.97 -22.77
N LEU A 3 -35.64 47.97 -22.81
CA LEU A 3 -37.03 47.84 -23.26
C LEU A 3 -37.14 48.47 -24.65
N PHE A 4 -37.72 47.74 -25.59
CA PHE A 4 -38.02 48.23 -26.94
C PHE A 4 -39.48 48.67 -27.02
N GLU A 5 -39.76 49.77 -27.71
CA GLU A 5 -41.06 50.47 -27.71
C GLU A 5 -42.30 49.68 -28.20
N ASN A 6 -42.16 48.41 -28.58
CA ASN A 6 -43.26 47.58 -29.09
C ASN A 6 -43.68 46.41 -28.18
N GLU A 7 -43.22 46.35 -26.94
CA GLU A 7 -43.80 45.43 -25.94
C GLU A 7 -44.84 46.17 -25.10
N GLY A 8 -46.06 45.63 -25.06
CA GLY A 8 -47.30 46.30 -24.68
C GLY A 8 -47.25 47.08 -23.36
N ALA A 9 -47.91 48.23 -23.38
CA ALA A 9 -47.89 49.30 -22.39
C ALA A 9 -48.57 48.99 -21.02
N ASN A 10 -48.37 47.82 -20.41
CA ASN A 10 -49.12 47.49 -19.18
C ASN A 10 -48.37 46.87 -17.99
N ASP A 11 -47.04 46.77 -17.97
CA ASP A 11 -46.33 46.39 -16.73
C ASP A 11 -45.58 47.60 -16.13
N PRO A 12 -45.94 48.06 -14.92
CA PRO A 12 -45.18 49.08 -14.23
C PRO A 12 -43.86 48.46 -13.76
N VAL A 13 -42.78 48.78 -14.46
CA VAL A 13 -41.41 48.45 -14.05
C VAL A 13 -41.13 49.23 -12.76
N GLN A 14 -41.27 48.56 -11.62
CA GLN A 14 -40.96 49.14 -10.30
C GLN A 14 -39.49 49.56 -10.22
N GLU A 15 -39.27 50.81 -9.79
CA GLU A 15 -37.97 51.46 -9.53
C GLU A 15 -37.18 50.85 -8.34
N GLU A 16 -37.51 49.65 -7.86
CA GLU A 16 -37.05 49.16 -6.56
C GLU A 16 -35.62 48.56 -6.51
N LEU A 17 -34.87 48.52 -7.61
CA LEU A 17 -33.53 47.87 -7.63
C LEU A 17 -32.39 48.72 -8.21
N GLY A 18 -32.53 50.05 -8.29
CA GLY A 18 -31.41 50.93 -8.68
C GLY A 18 -30.90 50.73 -10.11
N VAL A 19 -31.71 50.16 -11.00
CA VAL A 19 -31.35 49.92 -12.40
C VAL A 19 -31.70 51.14 -13.25
N THR A 20 -30.72 51.78 -13.89
CA THR A 20 -30.97 52.81 -14.90
C THR A 20 -31.55 52.17 -16.17
N VAL A 21 -32.76 52.57 -16.56
CA VAL A 21 -33.42 52.11 -17.79
C VAL A 21 -33.08 53.10 -18.91
N GLN A 22 -32.38 52.64 -19.95
CA GLN A 22 -32.11 53.43 -21.14
C GLN A 22 -33.13 53.08 -22.21
N LYS A 23 -34.04 54.01 -22.54
CA LYS A 23 -35.00 53.84 -23.63
C LYS A 23 -34.26 54.01 -24.97
N CYS A 24 -34.37 53.01 -25.85
CA CYS A 24 -33.84 53.07 -27.21
C CYS A 24 -34.98 53.15 -28.21
N ASN A 25 -34.92 54.14 -29.12
CA ASN A 25 -35.98 54.45 -30.08
C ASN A 25 -36.10 53.43 -31.22
N SER A 26 -35.18 52.47 -31.36
CA SER A 26 -35.33 51.35 -32.31
C SER A 26 -34.40 50.15 -31.98
N LYS A 27 -34.77 48.95 -32.46
CA LYS A 27 -33.91 47.76 -32.43
C LYS A 27 -32.64 47.89 -33.29
N THR A 28 -32.59 48.85 -34.22
CA THR A 28 -31.46 49.05 -35.14
C THR A 28 -30.40 50.01 -34.62
N ALA A 29 -30.65 50.71 -33.51
CA ALA A 29 -29.72 51.65 -32.90
C ALA A 29 -28.84 51.02 -31.79
N LEU A 30 -29.05 49.74 -31.48
CA LEU A 30 -28.27 49.04 -30.47
C LEU A 30 -27.13 48.27 -31.17
N ASP A 31 -25.97 48.91 -31.31
CA ASP A 31 -24.79 48.19 -31.80
C ASP A 31 -24.31 47.15 -30.76
N TRP A 32 -23.64 46.12 -31.26
CA TRP A 32 -23.16 45.00 -30.45
C TRP A 32 -22.19 45.46 -29.35
N GLU A 33 -21.39 46.50 -29.61
CA GLU A 33 -20.46 47.07 -28.65
C GLU A 33 -21.19 47.71 -27.46
N THR A 34 -22.26 48.46 -27.72
CA THR A 34 -23.09 49.10 -26.69
C THR A 34 -23.84 48.05 -25.86
N TYR A 35 -24.32 46.98 -26.49
CA TYR A 35 -24.93 45.84 -25.80
C TYR A 35 -23.93 45.12 -24.88
N CYS A 36 -22.74 44.79 -25.39
CA CYS A 36 -21.67 44.17 -24.60
C CYS A 36 -21.21 45.08 -23.45
N ALA A 37 -21.05 46.38 -23.70
CA ALA A 37 -20.67 47.35 -22.66
C ALA A 37 -21.74 47.47 -21.56
N GLY A 38 -23.03 47.36 -21.92
CA GLY A 38 -24.13 47.32 -20.96
C GLY A 38 -24.13 46.07 -20.09
N ILE A 39 -23.85 44.89 -20.67
CA ILE A 39 -23.69 43.63 -19.92
C ILE A 39 -22.50 43.71 -18.97
N GLU A 40 -21.38 44.28 -19.42
CA GLU A 40 -20.16 44.36 -18.61
C GLU A 40 -20.32 45.34 -17.43
N LYS A 41 -21.00 46.48 -17.66
CA LYS A 41 -21.39 47.39 -16.58
C LYS A 41 -22.37 46.75 -15.59
N TRP A 42 -23.32 45.95 -16.07
CA TRP A 42 -24.23 45.22 -15.19
C TRP A 42 -23.50 44.15 -14.35
N ARG A 43 -22.53 43.43 -14.93
CA ARG A 43 -21.66 42.49 -14.17
C ARG A 43 -20.83 43.21 -13.11
N GLN A 44 -20.24 44.36 -13.43
CA GLN A 44 -19.50 45.17 -12.47
C GLN A 44 -20.42 45.69 -11.35
N PHE A 45 -21.64 46.10 -11.70
CA PHE A 45 -22.64 46.53 -10.72
C PHE A 45 -23.17 45.38 -9.85
N SER A 46 -23.42 44.19 -10.42
CA SER A 46 -23.82 43.00 -9.64
C SER A 46 -22.71 42.52 -8.70
N GLN A 47 -21.45 42.66 -9.12
CA GLN A 47 -20.28 42.45 -8.26
C GLN A 47 -20.22 43.50 -7.13
N SER A 48 -20.68 44.74 -7.37
CA SER A 48 -20.76 45.77 -6.31
C SER A 48 -21.90 45.57 -5.31
N LEU A 49 -22.99 44.90 -5.73
CA LEU A 49 -24.14 44.54 -4.88
C LEU A 49 -23.87 43.30 -4.01
N THR A 50 -22.90 42.48 -4.39
CA THR A 50 -22.38 41.38 -3.56
C THR A 50 -21.22 41.90 -2.73
N GLY A 51 -21.53 42.63 -1.65
CA GLY A 51 -20.50 43.15 -0.73
C GLY A 51 -19.47 42.08 -0.37
N SER A 52 -18.18 42.44 -0.38
CA SER A 52 -16.96 41.62 -0.12
C SER A 52 -17.22 40.21 0.46
N GLY A 53 -17.76 39.32 -0.37
CA GLY A 53 -18.28 38.04 0.08
C GLY A 53 -17.14 37.04 0.20
N SER A 54 -16.63 36.87 1.42
CA SER A 54 -15.72 35.79 1.76
C SER A 54 -16.31 34.44 1.30
N THR A 55 -15.62 33.74 0.39
CA THR A 55 -16.05 32.41 -0.10
C THR A 55 -15.44 31.33 0.78
N VAL A 56 -16.25 30.37 1.25
CA VAL A 56 -15.78 29.25 2.08
C VAL A 56 -15.84 27.95 1.28
N LEU A 57 -14.75 27.19 1.26
CA LEU A 57 -14.64 25.90 0.60
C LEU A 57 -14.18 24.83 1.60
N GLY A 58 -14.99 23.78 1.77
CA GLY A 58 -14.62 22.59 2.55
C GLY A 58 -13.92 21.56 1.68
N ILE A 59 -12.85 20.95 2.21
CA ILE A 59 -12.09 19.88 1.58
C ILE A 59 -11.93 18.74 2.60
N ALA A 60 -12.23 17.52 2.19
CA ALA A 60 -11.83 16.30 2.89
C ALA A 60 -10.62 15.71 2.13
N HIS A 61 -9.46 15.64 2.77
CA HIS A 61 -8.21 15.22 2.14
C HIS A 61 -7.60 13.98 2.79
N PHE A 62 -7.21 13.00 1.97
CA PHE A 62 -6.44 11.82 2.36
C PHE A 62 -5.44 11.40 1.26
N ASN A 63 -4.47 10.53 1.58
CA ASN A 63 -3.41 10.08 0.69
C ASN A 63 -2.87 8.72 1.14
N ASP A 64 -2.11 8.03 0.28
CA ASP A 64 -1.37 6.80 0.58
C ASP A 64 -2.26 5.71 1.18
N VAL A 65 -3.23 5.22 0.42
CA VAL A 65 -4.20 4.24 0.94
C VAL A 65 -4.04 2.90 0.25
N TYR A 66 -3.52 1.93 0.99
CA TYR A 66 -3.14 0.63 0.43
C TYR A 66 -3.96 -0.52 1.00
N GLN A 67 -4.21 -0.50 2.31
CA GLN A 67 -4.87 -1.59 3.01
C GLN A 67 -6.35 -1.26 3.24
N VAL A 68 -7.24 -2.04 2.63
CA VAL A 68 -8.70 -1.84 2.70
C VAL A 68 -9.29 -2.60 3.89
N SER A 69 -8.76 -3.78 4.15
CA SER A 69 -9.19 -4.69 5.20
C SER A 69 -8.76 -4.23 6.59
N ASP A 70 -9.17 -4.97 7.62
CA ASP A 70 -8.82 -4.74 9.02
C ASP A 70 -7.30 -4.50 9.23
N GLN A 71 -7.00 -3.40 9.92
CA GLN A 71 -5.67 -2.99 10.31
C GLN A 71 -5.61 -2.81 11.82
N LYS A 72 -4.52 -3.24 12.44
CA LYS A 72 -4.26 -3.01 13.86
C LYS A 72 -3.44 -1.73 14.01
N ILE A 73 -3.98 -0.75 14.71
CA ILE A 73 -3.28 0.51 15.05
C ILE A 73 -3.05 0.59 16.55
N SER A 74 -1.98 1.27 16.97
CA SER A 74 -1.71 1.52 18.39
C SER A 74 -2.08 2.96 18.76
N VAL A 75 -2.95 3.11 19.75
CA VAL A 75 -3.46 4.39 20.22
C VAL A 75 -3.32 4.44 21.74
N GLY A 76 -2.48 5.34 22.26
CA GLY A 76 -2.28 5.48 23.71
C GLY A 76 -1.79 4.20 24.39
N GLY A 77 -1.09 3.31 23.66
CA GLY A 77 -0.63 2.01 24.16
C GLY A 77 -1.66 0.88 24.04
N GLN A 78 -2.88 1.15 23.58
CA GLN A 78 -3.90 0.13 23.30
C GLN A 78 -3.95 -0.20 21.80
N GLN A 79 -4.27 -1.45 21.46
CA GLN A 79 -4.50 -1.83 20.06
C GLN A 79 -5.97 -1.64 19.70
N GLU A 80 -6.21 -0.97 18.58
CA GLU A 80 -7.52 -0.83 17.95
C GLU A 80 -7.50 -1.47 16.56
N THR A 81 -8.67 -1.94 16.09
CA THR A 81 -8.84 -2.40 14.70
C THR A 81 -9.60 -1.36 13.89
N ILE A 82 -9.04 -0.90 12.78
CA ILE A 82 -9.69 0.01 11.83
C ILE A 82 -9.74 -0.61 10.43
N ASP A 83 -10.56 -0.07 9.54
CA ASP A 83 -10.63 -0.46 8.12
C ASP A 83 -11.20 0.70 7.29
N VAL A 84 -11.31 0.51 5.96
CA VAL A 84 -11.89 1.54 5.07
C VAL A 84 -13.36 1.85 5.40
N THR A 85 -14.10 0.90 5.98
CA THR A 85 -15.53 1.06 6.24
C THR A 85 -15.79 2.00 7.41
N LYS A 86 -14.90 2.00 8.41
CA LYS A 86 -14.87 2.98 9.49
C LYS A 86 -14.39 4.35 9.02
N PHE A 87 -13.38 4.38 8.15
CA PHE A 87 -12.91 5.62 7.54
C PHE A 87 -14.02 6.29 6.72
N ALA A 88 -14.82 5.52 5.98
CA ALA A 88 -15.96 6.03 5.21
C ALA A 88 -16.97 6.77 6.11
N THR A 89 -17.31 6.22 7.28
CA THR A 89 -18.17 6.90 8.26
C THR A 89 -17.57 8.23 8.72
N LEU A 90 -16.26 8.27 8.92
CA LEU A 90 -15.56 9.48 9.31
C LEU A 90 -15.56 10.53 8.18
N LEU A 91 -15.45 10.09 6.92
CA LEU A 91 -15.63 10.93 5.73
C LEU A 91 -17.05 11.47 5.62
N ASP A 92 -18.08 10.66 5.85
CA ASP A 92 -19.50 11.09 5.86
C ASP A 92 -19.76 12.14 6.94
N ASN A 93 -19.17 11.97 8.12
CA ASN A 93 -19.26 12.95 9.21
C ASN A 93 -18.64 14.31 8.86
N VAL A 94 -17.59 14.33 8.02
CA VAL A 94 -16.99 15.57 7.53
C VAL A 94 -17.86 16.17 6.42
N THR A 95 -18.27 15.37 5.44
CA THR A 95 -18.96 15.84 4.23
C THR A 95 -20.40 16.25 4.49
N SER A 96 -21.06 15.66 5.49
CA SER A 96 -22.42 16.02 5.92
C SER A 96 -22.55 17.46 6.41
N LYS A 97 -21.45 18.08 6.88
CA LYS A 97 -21.39 19.49 7.30
C LYS A 97 -21.48 20.48 6.13
N TRP A 98 -21.24 20.01 4.91
CA TRP A 98 -21.22 20.87 3.73
C TRP A 98 -22.63 21.16 3.20
N LYS A 99 -22.78 22.32 2.55
CA LYS A 99 -24.04 22.72 1.92
C LYS A 99 -24.40 21.77 0.79
N ASP A 100 -25.70 21.48 0.67
CA ASP A 100 -26.25 20.71 -0.43
C ASP A 100 -26.34 21.57 -1.69
N ARG A 101 -26.13 20.93 -2.83
CA ARG A 101 -26.29 21.50 -4.16
C ARG A 101 -27.57 20.98 -4.81
N ASN A 102 -28.02 21.72 -5.82
CA ASN A 102 -29.23 21.41 -6.58
C ASN A 102 -29.15 20.09 -7.38
N ASP A 103 -27.94 19.55 -7.58
CA ASP A 103 -27.70 18.25 -8.25
C ASP A 103 -27.61 17.07 -7.28
N GLY A 104 -27.94 17.29 -6.00
CA GLY A 104 -27.90 16.26 -4.96
C GLY A 104 -26.51 15.96 -4.42
N LYS A 105 -25.47 16.72 -4.81
CA LYS A 105 -24.10 16.61 -4.29
C LYS A 105 -23.82 17.66 -3.21
N LYS A 106 -22.67 17.54 -2.57
CA LYS A 106 -22.18 18.55 -1.60
C LYS A 106 -21.31 19.61 -2.29
N ASP A 107 -21.28 20.80 -1.68
CA ASP A 107 -20.47 21.94 -2.14
C ASP A 107 -18.98 21.80 -1.85
N GLY A 108 -18.58 20.90 -0.94
CA GLY A 108 -17.18 20.62 -0.66
C GLY A 108 -16.52 19.70 -1.69
N LEU A 109 -15.28 19.31 -1.41
CA LEU A 109 -14.46 18.45 -2.26
C LEU A 109 -13.84 17.31 -1.47
N ILE A 110 -13.96 16.09 -1.98
CA ILE A 110 -13.24 14.93 -1.49
C ILE A 110 -12.02 14.72 -2.39
N ILE A 111 -10.81 14.90 -1.85
CA ILE A 111 -9.56 14.94 -2.62
C ILE A 111 -8.59 13.86 -2.13
N PHE A 112 -8.02 13.10 -3.06
CA PHE A 112 -7.06 12.03 -2.79
C PHE A 112 -5.70 12.28 -3.45
N SER A 113 -4.61 12.38 -2.68
CA SER A 113 -3.26 12.72 -3.21
C SER A 113 -2.37 11.52 -3.54
N GLY A 114 -2.94 10.40 -3.99
CA GLY A 114 -2.20 9.33 -4.66
C GLY A 114 -1.66 8.22 -3.77
N ASP A 115 -0.93 7.30 -4.41
CA ASP A 115 -0.49 6.00 -3.89
C ASP A 115 -1.64 5.08 -3.41
N LEU A 116 -2.29 4.42 -4.37
CA LEU A 116 -3.50 3.60 -4.17
C LEU A 116 -3.26 2.07 -4.28
N PHE A 117 -2.25 1.63 -5.02
CA PHE A 117 -2.16 0.22 -5.45
C PHE A 117 -1.11 -0.61 -4.74
N SER A 118 -0.04 0.02 -4.28
CA SER A 118 1.11 -0.70 -3.74
C SER A 118 1.82 0.18 -2.73
N PRO A 119 2.20 -0.37 -1.55
CA PRO A 119 2.17 -1.79 -1.18
C PRO A 119 0.82 -2.26 -0.59
N SER A 120 0.10 -3.15 -1.28
CA SER A 120 -1.21 -3.67 -0.80
C SER A 120 -1.31 -5.19 -0.92
N THR A 121 -1.64 -5.84 0.20
CA THR A 121 -1.88 -7.28 0.33
C THR A 121 -3.02 -7.76 -0.55
N GLU A 122 -4.09 -6.98 -0.63
CA GLU A 122 -5.22 -7.25 -1.49
C GLU A 122 -4.83 -7.04 -2.96
N SER A 123 -4.00 -6.04 -3.25
CA SER A 123 -3.52 -5.76 -4.61
C SER A 123 -2.54 -6.79 -5.13
N SER A 124 -1.77 -7.49 -4.29
CA SER A 124 -0.91 -8.59 -4.76
C SER A 124 -1.73 -9.77 -5.32
N VAL A 125 -2.95 -9.97 -4.83
CA VAL A 125 -3.87 -11.02 -5.32
C VAL A 125 -4.75 -10.50 -6.45
N THR A 126 -5.35 -9.33 -6.25
CA THR A 126 -6.33 -8.76 -7.19
C THR A 126 -5.72 -7.96 -8.33
N ARG A 127 -4.41 -7.67 -8.27
CA ARG A 127 -3.71 -6.71 -9.13
C ARG A 127 -4.37 -5.31 -9.11
N GLY A 128 -4.86 -4.90 -7.93
CA GLY A 128 -5.50 -3.60 -7.72
C GLY A 128 -6.97 -3.50 -8.14
N ARG A 129 -7.58 -4.57 -8.71
CA ARG A 129 -8.93 -4.49 -9.30
C ARG A 129 -10.04 -4.02 -8.33
N HIS A 130 -9.84 -4.18 -7.03
CA HIS A 130 -10.82 -3.85 -6.00
C HIS A 130 -10.87 -2.35 -5.68
N MET A 131 -9.73 -1.66 -5.80
CA MET A 131 -9.59 -0.26 -5.40
C MET A 131 -10.54 0.71 -6.14
N PRO A 132 -10.75 0.61 -7.46
CA PRO A 132 -11.71 1.47 -8.15
C PRO A 132 -13.11 1.45 -7.54
N ALA A 133 -13.66 0.27 -7.22
CA ALA A 133 -14.99 0.17 -6.66
C ALA A 133 -15.08 0.86 -5.28
N ILE A 134 -14.05 0.68 -4.45
CA ILE A 134 -13.98 1.25 -3.10
C ILE A 134 -13.79 2.77 -3.15
N ILE A 135 -12.88 3.28 -3.98
CA ILE A 135 -12.66 4.72 -4.14
C ILE A 135 -13.91 5.40 -4.73
N ASN A 136 -14.58 4.76 -5.68
CA ASN A 136 -15.86 5.25 -6.21
C ASN A 136 -16.92 5.31 -5.09
N ALA A 137 -16.98 4.30 -4.22
CA ALA A 137 -17.91 4.26 -3.09
C ALA A 137 -17.63 5.34 -2.04
N LEU A 138 -16.37 5.78 -1.89
CA LEU A 138 -15.99 6.91 -1.04
C LEU A 138 -16.33 8.29 -1.66
N GLY A 139 -16.76 8.33 -2.93
CA GLY A 139 -17.21 9.57 -3.58
C GLY A 139 -16.10 10.58 -3.89
N VAL A 140 -14.86 10.13 -4.09
CA VAL A 140 -13.71 11.00 -4.39
C VAL A 140 -13.98 11.88 -5.62
N ASP A 141 -13.80 13.20 -5.51
CA ASP A 141 -13.98 14.12 -6.64
C ASP A 141 -12.75 14.16 -7.54
N VAL A 142 -11.55 14.19 -6.95
CA VAL A 142 -10.26 14.36 -7.63
C VAL A 142 -9.19 13.49 -6.99
N GLY A 143 -8.43 12.76 -7.81
CA GLY A 143 -7.30 11.97 -7.39
C GLY A 143 -6.01 12.26 -8.18
N VAL A 144 -4.87 11.89 -7.62
CA VAL A 144 -3.64 11.63 -8.40
C VAL A 144 -3.32 10.15 -8.32
N VAL A 145 -2.73 9.59 -9.36
CA VAL A 145 -2.31 8.18 -9.37
C VAL A 145 -0.88 8.10 -8.90
N GLY A 146 -0.63 7.31 -7.85
CA GLY A 146 0.66 6.64 -7.66
C GLY A 146 0.82 5.52 -8.69
N PHE A 147 1.98 5.40 -9.34
CA PHE A 147 2.20 4.52 -10.49
C PHE A 147 1.63 3.10 -10.30
N ALA A 148 0.63 2.74 -11.13
CA ALA A 148 0.10 1.39 -11.45
C ALA A 148 -1.32 1.44 -12.09
N ALA A 149 -2.00 2.60 -12.11
CA ALA A 149 -3.44 2.71 -12.45
C ALA A 149 -3.86 2.48 -13.91
N SER A 150 -2.93 2.25 -14.84
CA SER A 150 -3.17 2.44 -16.28
C SER A 150 -4.14 1.44 -16.94
N ARG A 151 -4.80 0.55 -16.17
CA ARG A 151 -5.70 -0.49 -16.72
C ARG A 151 -7.02 -0.74 -15.99
N LEU A 152 -7.42 0.05 -14.97
CA LEU A 152 -8.41 -0.40 -13.99
C LEU A 152 -9.77 0.34 -13.94
N GLY A 153 -10.12 1.15 -14.93
CA GLY A 153 -11.53 1.56 -15.13
C GLY A 153 -12.09 2.55 -14.09
N PHE A 154 -11.29 3.52 -13.65
CA PHE A 154 -11.82 4.60 -12.82
C PHE A 154 -12.65 5.61 -13.62
N ASP A 155 -13.74 6.10 -13.02
CA ASP A 155 -14.54 7.21 -13.54
C ASP A 155 -13.97 8.60 -13.15
N HIS A 156 -12.91 8.63 -12.33
CA HIS A 156 -12.36 9.85 -11.73
C HIS A 156 -11.14 10.42 -12.46
N PHE A 157 -10.80 11.68 -12.16
CA PHE A 157 -9.63 12.35 -12.71
C PHE A 157 -8.34 11.91 -12.03
N PHE A 158 -7.32 11.58 -12.83
CA PHE A 158 -6.03 11.06 -12.40
C PHE A 158 -4.91 11.57 -13.31
N ASN A 159 -3.90 12.22 -12.71
CA ASN A 159 -2.92 13.00 -13.46
C ASN A 159 -1.49 12.94 -12.93
N ILE A 160 -0.52 12.97 -13.85
CA ILE A 160 0.88 13.33 -13.59
C ILE A 160 1.35 14.26 -14.71
N ASN A 161 1.34 15.56 -14.45
CA ASN A 161 1.52 16.60 -15.47
C ASN A 161 2.97 16.91 -15.83
N ASN A 162 3.91 16.61 -14.94
CA ASN A 162 5.32 16.88 -15.15
C ASN A 162 6.10 15.66 -15.66
N ILE A 163 5.39 14.70 -16.23
CA ILE A 163 5.95 13.59 -16.98
C ILE A 163 5.52 13.72 -18.43
N VAL A 164 6.49 13.67 -19.33
CA VAL A 164 6.25 13.73 -20.78
C VAL A 164 6.66 12.41 -21.40
N ASP A 165 5.74 11.79 -22.13
CA ASP A 165 6.06 10.70 -23.04
C ASP A 165 6.74 11.28 -24.29
N THR A 166 8.04 11.02 -24.44
CA THR A 166 8.84 11.49 -25.58
C THR A 166 8.38 10.96 -26.94
N ASN A 167 7.61 9.87 -26.97
CA ASN A 167 7.02 9.37 -28.22
C ASN A 167 5.86 10.24 -28.71
N THR A 168 5.12 10.87 -27.80
CA THR A 168 3.91 11.64 -28.13
C THR A 168 4.04 13.14 -27.87
N GLY A 169 5.02 13.55 -27.08
CA GLY A 169 5.20 14.92 -26.61
C GLY A 169 4.12 15.39 -25.62
N LYS A 170 3.34 14.47 -25.07
CA LYS A 170 2.19 14.74 -24.18
C LYS A 170 2.33 13.99 -22.86
N VAL A 171 1.43 14.28 -21.91
CA VAL A 171 1.27 13.47 -20.69
C VAL A 171 0.93 12.01 -21.07
N PRO A 172 1.47 11.00 -20.35
CA PRO A 172 1.19 9.59 -20.64
C PRO A 172 -0.30 9.24 -20.61
N VAL A 173 -0.81 8.56 -21.63
CA VAL A 173 -2.17 8.01 -21.64
C VAL A 173 -2.26 6.87 -20.60
N PRO A 174 -3.33 6.76 -19.78
CA PRO A 174 -4.62 7.47 -19.83
C PRO A 174 -4.72 8.74 -18.97
N MET A 175 -3.61 9.30 -18.50
CA MET A 175 -3.64 10.50 -17.66
C MET A 175 -4.20 11.68 -18.46
N LYS A 176 -4.99 12.52 -17.78
CA LYS A 176 -5.54 13.73 -18.39
C LYS A 176 -4.51 14.86 -18.24
N ASP A 177 -4.70 15.98 -18.94
CA ASP A 177 -3.81 17.14 -18.80
C ASP A 177 -4.38 18.13 -17.76
N ILE A 178 -5.68 18.40 -17.77
CA ILE A 178 -6.30 19.42 -16.91
C ILE A 178 -7.65 18.93 -16.38
N TYR A 179 -7.92 19.14 -15.09
CA TYR A 179 -9.27 19.01 -14.52
C TYR A 179 -9.74 20.32 -13.94
N ILE A 180 -11.04 20.56 -14.06
CA ILE A 180 -11.69 21.72 -13.51
C ILE A 180 -12.99 21.29 -12.89
N LEU A 181 -13.24 21.78 -11.67
CA LEU A 181 -14.53 21.66 -11.02
C LEU A 181 -15.02 23.04 -10.60
N GLU A 182 -16.35 23.22 -10.62
CA GLU A 182 -17.00 24.35 -9.99
C GLU A 182 -17.59 23.91 -8.65
N ARG A 183 -17.26 24.65 -7.58
CA ARG A 183 -17.70 24.40 -6.19
C ARG A 183 -17.82 25.74 -5.47
N ALA A 184 -18.81 25.90 -4.60
CA ALA A 184 -19.01 27.14 -3.84
C ALA A 184 -18.98 28.42 -4.70
N GLY A 185 -19.45 28.34 -5.96
CA GLY A 185 -19.47 29.46 -6.91
C GLY A 185 -18.11 29.85 -7.51
N ILE A 186 -17.07 29.04 -7.33
CA ILE A 186 -15.72 29.28 -7.88
C ILE A 186 -15.27 28.14 -8.78
N ARG A 187 -14.40 28.47 -9.73
CA ARG A 187 -13.80 27.50 -10.65
C ARG A 187 -12.40 27.12 -10.19
N ILE A 188 -12.20 25.84 -9.91
CA ILE A 188 -10.97 25.30 -9.32
C ILE A 188 -10.28 24.41 -10.34
N GLY A 189 -9.01 24.72 -10.66
CA GLY A 189 -8.15 23.88 -11.49
C GLY A 189 -7.32 22.92 -10.63
N PHE A 190 -7.21 21.66 -11.08
CA PHE A 190 -6.38 20.66 -10.42
C PHE A 190 -5.22 20.24 -11.30
N ILE A 191 -4.04 20.14 -10.71
CA ILE A 191 -2.82 19.65 -11.37
C ILE A 191 -2.17 18.55 -10.52
N GLY A 192 -1.65 17.52 -11.17
CA GLY A 192 -0.93 16.41 -10.51
C GLY A 192 0.57 16.52 -10.76
N LEU A 193 1.41 16.52 -9.73
CA LEU A 193 2.87 16.69 -9.88
C LEU A 193 3.65 15.71 -9.00
N VAL A 194 4.71 15.10 -9.52
CA VAL A 194 5.54 14.10 -8.82
C VAL A 194 6.99 14.52 -8.74
N GLU A 195 7.72 14.09 -7.69
CA GLU A 195 9.17 14.33 -7.55
C GLU A 195 10.00 13.45 -8.48
N GLU A 196 11.18 13.92 -8.88
CA GLU A 196 12.13 13.11 -9.65
C GLU A 196 12.59 11.87 -8.86
N GLN A 197 12.79 12.04 -7.54
CA GLN A 197 13.24 10.97 -6.64
C GLN A 197 12.20 9.85 -6.51
N TRP A 198 10.91 10.19 -6.57
CA TRP A 198 9.80 9.24 -6.57
C TRP A 198 9.86 8.30 -7.80
N ILE A 199 10.33 8.81 -8.95
CA ILE A 199 10.49 7.98 -10.15
C ILE A 199 11.47 6.83 -9.90
N ALA A 200 12.52 7.06 -9.13
CA ALA A 200 13.52 6.03 -8.82
C ALA A 200 12.95 4.88 -7.96
N THR A 201 11.85 5.10 -7.25
CA THR A 201 11.19 4.05 -6.44
C THR A 201 10.23 3.19 -7.26
N ILE A 202 10.06 3.48 -8.55
CA ILE A 202 9.10 2.79 -9.42
C ILE A 202 9.78 1.73 -10.25
N THR A 203 9.35 0.48 -10.09
CA THR A 203 9.79 -0.63 -10.93
C THR A 203 9.14 -0.56 -12.32
N GLY A 204 9.95 -0.79 -13.36
CA GLY A 204 9.47 -0.82 -14.74
C GLY A 204 9.08 0.54 -15.32
N TRP A 205 9.68 1.64 -14.82
CA TRP A 205 9.47 2.98 -15.38
C TRP A 205 9.89 3.03 -16.87
N PRO A 206 9.02 3.46 -17.79
CA PRO A 206 9.37 3.50 -19.21
C PRO A 206 10.46 4.54 -19.52
N ASP A 207 11.50 4.12 -20.24
CA ASP A 207 12.64 5.00 -20.59
C ASP A 207 12.23 6.26 -21.37
N ASN A 208 11.14 6.17 -22.13
CA ASN A 208 10.57 7.27 -22.91
C ASN A 208 9.80 8.30 -22.06
N PHE A 209 9.51 8.01 -20.78
CA PHE A 209 8.84 8.94 -19.88
C PHE A 209 9.88 9.80 -19.17
N LYS A 210 9.86 11.11 -19.44
CA LYS A 210 10.85 12.06 -18.93
C LYS A 210 10.24 13.02 -17.92
N TYR A 211 10.97 13.20 -16.82
CA TYR A 211 10.68 14.18 -15.80
C TYR A 211 10.86 15.61 -16.30
N GLN A 212 10.02 16.50 -15.79
CA GLN A 212 10.16 17.94 -15.90
C GLN A 212 10.07 18.56 -14.50
N ASP A 213 10.79 19.67 -14.29
CA ASP A 213 10.75 20.41 -13.03
C ASP A 213 9.31 20.80 -12.67
N MET A 214 8.90 20.41 -11.46
CA MET A 214 7.51 20.59 -11.03
C MET A 214 7.14 22.08 -10.92
N ALA A 215 8.05 22.94 -10.46
CA ALA A 215 7.77 24.35 -10.25
C ALA A 215 7.54 25.06 -11.60
N GLU A 216 8.35 24.74 -12.59
CA GLU A 216 8.19 25.26 -13.94
C GLU A 216 6.91 24.75 -14.60
N VAL A 217 6.60 23.45 -14.49
CA VAL A 217 5.34 22.90 -15.01
C VAL A 217 4.13 23.49 -14.29
N GLY A 218 4.19 23.64 -12.96
CA GLY A 218 3.13 24.24 -12.15
C GLY A 218 2.84 25.69 -12.53
N LYS A 219 3.87 26.52 -12.74
CA LYS A 219 3.71 27.90 -13.23
C LYS A 219 3.13 27.95 -14.65
N LYS A 220 3.61 27.08 -15.55
CA LYS A 220 3.12 26.99 -16.94
C LYS A 220 1.64 26.62 -16.98
N LEU A 221 1.23 25.59 -16.23
CA LEU A 221 -0.17 25.19 -16.12
C LEU A 221 -1.01 26.27 -15.45
N SER A 222 -0.48 26.94 -14.44
CA SER A 222 -1.15 28.08 -13.82
C SER A 222 -1.44 29.21 -14.81
N ALA A 223 -0.51 29.50 -15.72
CA ALA A 223 -0.74 30.47 -16.79
C ALA A 223 -1.85 30.02 -17.73
N LYS A 224 -1.82 28.77 -18.18
CA LYS A 224 -2.86 28.18 -19.04
C LYS A 224 -4.25 28.17 -18.37
N LEU A 225 -4.32 27.82 -17.09
CA LEU A 225 -5.58 27.68 -16.34
C LEU A 225 -6.22 29.02 -15.97
N ARG A 226 -5.41 30.08 -15.77
CA ARG A 226 -5.90 31.41 -15.39
C ARG A 226 -6.00 32.40 -16.56
N ASP A 227 -5.61 32.01 -17.78
CA ASP A 227 -5.65 32.88 -18.95
C ASP A 227 -7.08 33.46 -19.14
N PRO A 228 -7.26 34.80 -19.10
CA PRO A 228 -8.56 35.43 -19.29
C PRO A 228 -9.13 35.24 -20.71
N ALA A 229 -8.25 35.06 -21.70
CA ALA A 229 -8.62 34.73 -23.08
C ALA A 229 -8.79 33.21 -23.30
N GLY A 230 -8.32 32.40 -22.35
CA GLY A 230 -8.42 30.95 -22.39
C GLY A 230 -9.80 30.41 -22.03
N GLU A 231 -9.98 29.10 -22.22
CA GLU A 231 -11.23 28.39 -21.93
C GLU A 231 -11.50 28.27 -20.42
N TYR A 232 -10.44 28.08 -19.63
CA TYR A 232 -10.52 27.60 -18.26
C TYR A 232 -10.84 28.70 -17.24
N LYS A 233 -10.12 29.82 -17.22
CA LYS A 233 -10.41 30.99 -16.37
C LYS A 233 -10.56 30.68 -14.86
N CYS A 234 -9.79 29.71 -14.35
CA CYS A 234 -9.85 29.24 -12.96
C CYS A 234 -9.55 30.36 -11.96
N ASP A 235 -10.28 30.36 -10.84
CA ASP A 235 -10.12 31.29 -9.73
C ASP A 235 -9.08 30.80 -8.73
N LEU A 236 -8.98 29.47 -8.55
CA LEU A 236 -8.10 28.78 -7.61
C LEU A 236 -7.42 27.59 -8.31
N ILE A 237 -6.18 27.28 -7.95
CA ILE A 237 -5.42 26.10 -8.43
C ILE A 237 -4.91 25.30 -7.23
N ILE A 238 -5.32 24.04 -7.16
CA ILE A 238 -4.85 23.07 -6.16
C ILE A 238 -3.94 22.07 -6.85
N ALA A 239 -2.73 21.88 -6.33
CA ALA A 239 -1.87 20.81 -6.80
C ALA A 239 -1.92 19.62 -5.84
N LEU A 240 -2.20 18.45 -6.41
CA LEU A 240 -2.06 17.17 -5.75
C LEU A 240 -0.66 16.65 -6.07
N THR A 241 0.13 16.36 -5.05
CA THR A 241 1.56 16.12 -5.23
C THR A 241 2.10 15.01 -4.36
N HIS A 242 3.21 14.43 -4.81
CA HIS A 242 4.15 13.73 -3.94
C HIS A 242 5.39 14.63 -3.72
N SER A 243 5.19 15.92 -3.38
CA SER A 243 6.28 16.92 -3.28
C SER A 243 6.08 18.07 -2.28
N ARG A 244 7.12 18.92 -2.10
CA ARG A 244 7.28 19.88 -0.99
C ARG A 244 7.15 21.38 -1.31
N ALA A 245 7.25 21.90 -2.54
CA ALA A 245 7.05 23.35 -2.77
C ALA A 245 6.88 23.80 -4.23
N LEU A 246 5.78 24.50 -4.55
CA LEU A 246 5.45 25.02 -5.90
C LEU A 246 4.86 26.45 -5.90
N GLY A 247 5.22 27.25 -4.90
CA GLY A 247 4.74 28.63 -4.79
C GLY A 247 3.33 28.79 -4.20
N ALA A 248 2.87 27.82 -3.39
CA ALA A 248 1.70 27.95 -2.52
C ALA A 248 2.06 28.77 -1.27
N LEU A 249 2.16 30.10 -1.40
CA LEU A 249 2.54 30.95 -0.27
C LEU A 249 1.42 31.09 0.76
N SER A 250 1.77 31.00 2.04
CA SER A 250 0.85 31.20 3.16
C SER A 250 0.28 32.63 3.23
N PRO A 251 -0.89 32.84 3.86
CA PRO A 251 -1.45 34.18 4.04
C PRO A 251 -0.49 35.14 4.78
N SER A 252 0.36 34.61 5.67
CA SER A 252 1.39 35.39 6.38
C SER A 252 2.52 35.81 5.43
N ALA A 253 3.06 34.89 4.61
CA ALA A 253 4.10 35.20 3.63
C ALA A 253 3.62 36.18 2.54
N GLN A 254 2.35 36.09 2.15
CA GLN A 254 1.74 37.00 1.17
C GLN A 254 1.76 38.48 1.61
N LYS A 255 1.87 38.77 2.91
CA LYS A 255 2.05 40.15 3.42
C LYS A 255 3.37 40.78 2.97
N THR A 256 4.39 39.95 2.72
CA THR A 256 5.73 40.38 2.29
C THR A 256 5.96 40.20 0.80
N LYS A 257 5.23 39.28 0.17
CA LYS A 257 5.34 38.96 -1.25
C LYS A 257 3.95 38.75 -1.84
N ASP A 258 3.44 39.77 -2.54
CA ASP A 258 2.15 39.67 -3.21
C ASP A 258 2.19 38.61 -4.33
N ILE A 259 1.15 37.78 -4.39
CA ILE A 259 0.97 36.71 -5.38
C ILE A 259 -0.16 36.99 -6.35
N SER A 260 -0.93 38.08 -6.16
CA SER A 260 -2.10 38.42 -6.98
C SER A 260 -1.80 38.45 -8.48
N SER A 261 -0.61 38.94 -8.82
CA SER A 261 -0.11 39.10 -10.19
C SER A 261 0.90 38.01 -10.60
N GLY A 262 1.04 36.94 -9.82
CA GLY A 262 2.00 35.86 -10.06
C GLY A 262 1.33 34.53 -10.38
N HIS A 263 1.86 33.82 -11.37
CA HIS A 263 1.48 32.42 -11.63
C HIS A 263 2.07 31.47 -10.58
N GLY A 264 1.42 30.31 -10.42
CA GLY A 264 1.72 29.30 -9.41
C GLY A 264 0.44 28.74 -8.78
N VAL A 265 0.62 27.77 -7.89
CA VAL A 265 -0.50 27.08 -7.23
C VAL A 265 -0.92 27.83 -5.96
N ASP A 266 -2.13 27.56 -5.44
CA ASP A 266 -2.64 28.19 -4.22
C ASP A 266 -2.51 27.26 -2.99
N LEU A 267 -2.64 25.95 -3.18
CA LEU A 267 -2.56 24.94 -2.13
C LEU A 267 -1.87 23.67 -2.64
N LEU A 268 -1.01 23.08 -1.81
CA LEU A 268 -0.44 21.76 -2.03
C LEU A 268 -1.12 20.71 -1.13
N LEU A 269 -1.62 19.66 -1.75
CA LEU A 269 -2.11 18.46 -1.09
C LEU A 269 -1.12 17.33 -1.39
N GLY A 270 -0.56 16.73 -0.35
CA GLY A 270 0.65 15.89 -0.44
C GLY A 270 0.45 14.42 -0.04
N GLY A 271 1.43 13.58 -0.35
CA GLY A 271 1.56 12.17 0.09
C GLY A 271 2.99 11.60 -0.10
N HIS A 272 3.10 10.28 -0.29
CA HIS A 272 4.28 9.42 -0.49
C HIS A 272 5.00 8.92 0.77
N ASP A 273 5.24 9.82 1.72
CA ASP A 273 6.12 9.57 2.86
C ASP A 273 5.39 8.94 4.06
N HIS A 274 4.09 8.68 3.91
CA HIS A 274 3.19 8.09 4.92
C HIS A 274 3.04 8.94 6.19
N VAL A 275 3.42 10.22 6.12
CA VAL A 275 3.41 11.12 7.28
C VAL A 275 2.17 12.00 7.29
N TYR A 276 1.55 12.12 8.48
CA TYR A 276 0.60 13.18 8.76
C TYR A 276 1.37 14.47 9.08
N TRP A 277 1.32 15.45 8.18
CA TRP A 277 2.04 16.71 8.35
C TRP A 277 1.27 17.89 7.78
N ILE A 278 1.21 18.96 8.57
CA ILE A 278 0.57 20.22 8.23
C ILE A 278 1.60 21.32 8.35
N SER A 279 1.78 22.12 7.29
CA SER A 279 2.72 23.24 7.29
C SER A 279 2.35 24.30 8.32
N LYS A 280 3.34 24.99 8.90
CA LYS A 280 3.15 26.12 9.83
C LYS A 280 2.46 27.32 9.21
N GLY A 281 2.32 27.36 7.88
CA GLY A 281 1.65 28.44 7.17
C GLY A 281 0.13 28.42 7.29
N VAL A 282 -0.47 27.37 7.86
CA VAL A 282 -1.92 27.35 8.13
C VAL A 282 -2.29 28.25 9.31
N SER A 283 -3.55 28.67 9.38
CA SER A 283 -4.01 29.58 10.44
C SER A 283 -4.29 28.86 11.77
N GLU A 284 -4.95 27.69 11.69
CA GLU A 284 -5.38 26.92 12.86
C GLU A 284 -5.56 25.45 12.49
N TRP A 285 -5.15 24.53 13.38
CA TRP A 285 -5.37 23.10 13.17
C TRP A 285 -5.68 22.38 14.49
N ASP A 286 -6.82 21.70 14.53
CA ASP A 286 -7.21 20.84 15.66
C ASP A 286 -6.65 19.41 15.49
N GLY A 287 -6.16 18.81 16.58
CA GLY A 287 -5.63 17.44 16.58
C GLY A 287 -4.23 17.27 15.97
N TYR A 288 -3.47 18.35 15.75
CA TYR A 288 -2.06 18.30 15.31
C TYR A 288 -1.26 19.50 15.84
N ASP A 289 -0.06 19.25 16.36
CA ASP A 289 0.85 20.33 16.78
C ASP A 289 1.67 20.84 15.59
N LEU A 290 1.41 22.08 15.16
CA LEU A 290 2.12 22.73 14.05
C LEU A 290 3.63 22.94 14.32
N GLN A 291 4.09 22.79 15.56
CA GLN A 291 5.52 22.83 15.89
C GLN A 291 6.21 21.47 15.78
N THR A 292 5.47 20.41 15.43
CA THR A 292 6.03 19.07 15.20
C THR A 292 7.14 19.15 14.15
N LYS A 293 8.36 18.75 14.54
CA LYS A 293 9.50 18.74 13.63
C LYS A 293 9.34 17.59 12.65
N GLN A 294 9.25 17.92 11.38
CA GLN A 294 9.37 16.95 10.30
C GLN A 294 10.79 17.04 9.71
N PRO A 295 11.61 15.97 9.76
CA PRO A 295 12.99 16.00 9.26
C PRO A 295 13.10 16.54 7.83
N ASP A 296 12.11 16.17 7.02
CA ASP A 296 11.96 16.50 5.61
C ASP A 296 11.38 17.91 5.34
N ALA A 297 10.95 18.63 6.38
CA ALA A 297 10.45 20.00 6.30
C ALA A 297 10.99 20.84 7.48
N ALA A 298 12.24 20.56 7.90
CA ALA A 298 12.85 21.19 9.06
C ALA A 298 13.04 22.71 8.88
N ASP A 299 13.06 23.18 7.64
CA ASP A 299 13.18 24.57 7.24
C ASP A 299 11.84 25.29 7.02
N ASP A 300 10.69 24.65 7.27
CA ASP A 300 9.38 25.31 7.19
C ASP A 300 9.32 26.50 8.16
N LYS A 301 9.25 27.71 7.57
CA LYS A 301 9.17 29.00 8.27
C LYS A 301 7.74 29.50 8.39
N GLY A 302 6.76 28.70 7.99
CA GLY A 302 5.36 29.10 7.88
C GLY A 302 5.06 29.90 6.62
N ASP A 303 5.89 29.77 5.59
CA ASP A 303 5.77 30.49 4.32
C ASP A 303 5.03 29.72 3.23
N VAL A 304 4.77 28.44 3.44
CA VAL A 304 4.10 27.55 2.48
C VAL A 304 2.76 27.01 3.01
N LEU A 305 1.88 26.59 2.10
CA LEU A 305 0.63 25.88 2.39
C LEU A 305 0.68 24.45 1.86
N VAL A 306 0.90 23.50 2.76
CA VAL A 306 0.92 22.07 2.46
C VAL A 306 0.12 21.28 3.49
N VAL A 307 -0.68 20.33 3.03
CA VAL A 307 -1.44 19.39 3.86
C VAL A 307 -1.14 17.95 3.41
N LYS A 308 -0.67 17.13 4.35
CA LYS A 308 -0.50 15.67 4.21
C LYS A 308 -1.30 14.96 5.29
N SER A 309 -2.02 13.92 4.90
CA SER A 309 -3.03 13.25 5.73
C SER A 309 -2.64 11.81 6.09
N GLY A 310 -1.36 11.52 6.33
CA GLY A 310 -0.96 10.20 6.86
C GLY A 310 -0.99 9.10 5.80
N THR A 311 -1.55 7.94 6.14
CA THR A 311 -1.57 6.72 5.30
C THR A 311 -2.72 5.78 5.70
N ASP A 312 -3.03 4.82 4.83
CA ASP A 312 -3.85 3.62 5.06
C ASP A 312 -5.21 3.86 5.72
N PHE A 313 -5.89 4.94 5.33
CA PHE A 313 -7.20 5.30 5.89
C PHE A 313 -7.17 5.53 7.42
N GLN A 314 -6.00 5.73 8.02
CA GLN A 314 -5.85 6.03 9.45
C GLN A 314 -6.30 7.46 9.77
N ASP A 315 -6.06 8.38 8.83
CA ASP A 315 -6.22 9.81 9.02
C ASP A 315 -6.99 10.45 7.85
N LEU A 316 -7.88 11.37 8.20
CA LEU A 316 -8.55 12.28 7.27
C LEU A 316 -8.31 13.72 7.74
N SER A 317 -7.97 14.61 6.81
CA SER A 317 -7.92 16.04 7.09
C SER A 317 -9.21 16.71 6.64
N GLU A 318 -9.96 17.28 7.57
CA GLU A 318 -11.01 18.26 7.30
C GLU A 318 -10.35 19.63 7.16
N VAL A 319 -10.43 20.22 5.98
CA VAL A 319 -9.81 21.52 5.65
C VAL A 319 -10.89 22.51 5.26
N VAL A 320 -10.82 23.72 5.80
CA VAL A 320 -11.73 24.82 5.49
C VAL A 320 -10.91 26.00 4.97
N LEU A 321 -11.10 26.32 3.70
CA LEU A 321 -10.48 27.48 3.06
C LEU A 321 -11.44 28.66 3.09
N THR A 322 -10.92 29.82 3.49
CA THR A 322 -11.60 31.10 3.32
C THR A 322 -10.87 31.89 2.24
N LEU A 323 -11.60 32.28 1.19
CA LEU A 323 -11.06 32.97 0.03
C LEU A 323 -11.58 34.41 -0.02
N LYS A 324 -10.69 35.32 -0.39
CA LYS A 324 -11.02 36.72 -0.68
C LYS A 324 -10.76 37.05 -2.14
N ASP A 325 -11.51 38.01 -2.65
CA ASP A 325 -11.24 38.60 -3.96
C ASP A 325 -9.95 39.41 -3.95
N THR A 326 -9.30 39.44 -5.11
CA THR A 326 -8.15 40.30 -5.39
C THR A 326 -8.58 41.55 -6.16
N PRO A 327 -7.74 42.59 -6.25
CA PRO A 327 -8.01 43.75 -7.07
C PRO A 327 -8.29 43.37 -8.54
N ALA A 328 -9.19 44.10 -9.19
CA ALA A 328 -9.48 43.93 -10.61
C ALA A 328 -8.20 44.02 -11.45
N GLY A 329 -8.04 43.11 -12.42
CA GLY A 329 -6.85 43.00 -13.26
C GLY A 329 -5.75 42.08 -12.70
N SER A 330 -5.91 41.53 -11.49
CA SER A 330 -5.02 40.49 -10.95
C SER A 330 -5.10 39.19 -11.78
N ILE A 331 -3.99 38.45 -11.81
CA ILE A 331 -3.93 37.11 -12.44
C ILE A 331 -4.74 36.11 -11.61
N ARG A 332 -4.57 36.13 -10.29
CA ARG A 332 -5.32 35.28 -9.36
C ARG A 332 -6.57 36.05 -8.95
N LYS A 333 -7.76 35.61 -9.38
CA LYS A 333 -9.00 36.30 -9.00
C LYS A 333 -9.31 36.17 -7.52
N LYS A 334 -9.00 35.01 -6.93
CA LYS A 334 -9.14 34.75 -5.49
C LYS A 334 -7.81 34.30 -4.89
N VAL A 335 -7.64 34.59 -3.60
CA VAL A 335 -6.51 34.09 -2.80
C VAL A 335 -7.01 33.57 -1.46
N ILE A 336 -6.31 32.59 -0.90
CA ILE A 336 -6.60 32.04 0.42
C ILE A 336 -6.23 33.09 1.48
N SER A 337 -7.24 33.60 2.20
CA SER A 337 -7.04 34.53 3.31
C SER A 337 -6.94 33.83 4.66
N ASP A 338 -7.56 32.66 4.80
CA ASP A 338 -7.54 31.84 6.00
C ASP A 338 -7.64 30.36 5.64
N ILE A 339 -6.90 29.50 6.34
CA ILE A 339 -7.00 28.04 6.21
C ILE A 339 -7.00 27.43 7.61
N LYS A 340 -8.07 26.72 7.91
CA LYS A 340 -8.25 25.98 9.16
C LYS A 340 -8.44 24.52 8.88
N GLY A 341 -8.14 23.67 9.85
CA GLY A 341 -8.46 22.25 9.70
C GLY A 341 -8.52 21.47 10.98
N LYS A 342 -8.85 20.19 10.82
CA LYS A 342 -8.93 19.21 11.89
C LYS A 342 -8.39 17.87 11.41
N ARG A 343 -7.53 17.26 12.22
CA ARG A 343 -7.16 15.84 12.08
C ARG A 343 -8.29 14.97 12.60
N CYS A 344 -8.89 14.20 11.72
CA CYS A 344 -9.88 13.19 12.07
C CYS A 344 -9.20 11.81 11.95
N VAL A 345 -9.14 11.07 13.06
CA VAL A 345 -8.45 9.76 13.12
C VAL A 345 -9.50 8.66 13.12
N THR A 346 -9.33 7.66 12.26
CA THR A 346 -10.17 6.46 12.26
C THR A 346 -9.92 5.68 13.55
N ARG A 347 -11.00 5.33 14.27
CA ARG A 347 -10.90 4.64 15.56
C ARG A 347 -11.60 3.29 15.51
N GLY A 348 -11.17 2.37 16.38
CA GLY A 348 -11.79 1.06 16.49
C GLY A 348 -13.26 1.11 16.91
N ASN A 349 -13.67 2.16 17.61
CA ASN A 349 -15.06 2.40 18.00
C ASN A 349 -15.89 3.17 16.96
N THR A 350 -15.30 3.62 15.83
CA THR A 350 -16.05 4.25 14.74
C THR A 350 -17.03 3.23 14.15
N GLU A 351 -18.26 3.68 13.86
CA GLU A 351 -19.28 2.85 13.23
C GLU A 351 -18.88 2.45 11.81
N VAL A 352 -19.35 1.29 11.36
CA VAL A 352 -19.07 0.75 10.02
C VAL A 352 -20.08 1.32 9.02
N ASN A 353 -19.60 1.98 7.97
CA ASN A 353 -20.44 2.37 6.83
C ASN A 353 -20.88 1.11 6.07
N GLN A 354 -22.18 0.83 6.06
CA GLN A 354 -22.74 -0.41 5.49
C GLN A 354 -22.65 -0.46 3.96
N ASP A 355 -22.72 0.68 3.28
CA ASP A 355 -22.67 0.74 1.82
C ASP A 355 -21.26 0.41 1.31
N VAL A 356 -20.23 1.02 1.92
CA VAL A 356 -18.83 0.70 1.62
C VAL A 356 -18.51 -0.72 2.05
N LYS A 357 -19.05 -1.20 3.18
CA LYS A 357 -18.89 -2.60 3.60
C LYS A 357 -19.41 -3.57 2.55
N ALA A 358 -20.57 -3.32 1.96
CA ALA A 358 -21.12 -4.18 0.91
C ALA A 358 -20.19 -4.26 -0.32
N VAL A 359 -19.57 -3.14 -0.70
CA VAL A 359 -18.58 -3.09 -1.79
C VAL A 359 -17.32 -3.89 -1.42
N VAL A 360 -16.80 -3.72 -0.21
CA VAL A 360 -15.63 -4.47 0.28
C VAL A 360 -15.91 -5.97 0.30
N ASP A 361 -17.05 -6.39 0.85
CA ASP A 361 -17.45 -7.79 0.91
C ASP A 361 -17.57 -8.41 -0.48
N GLN A 362 -18.15 -7.67 -1.44
CA GLN A 362 -18.29 -8.09 -2.83
C GLN A 362 -16.92 -8.26 -3.51
N GLU A 363 -16.01 -7.31 -3.34
CA GLU A 363 -14.72 -7.31 -4.03
C GLU A 363 -13.70 -8.27 -3.41
N LEU A 364 -13.71 -8.40 -2.08
CA LEU A 364 -12.64 -9.02 -1.30
C LEU A 364 -13.08 -10.19 -0.40
N GLY A 365 -14.38 -10.50 -0.26
CA GLY A 365 -14.85 -11.47 0.73
C GLY A 365 -14.18 -12.86 0.69
N THR A 366 -13.85 -13.38 -0.50
CA THR A 366 -13.14 -14.67 -0.64
C THR A 366 -11.63 -14.54 -0.36
N ILE A 367 -11.04 -13.39 -0.67
CA ILE A 367 -9.63 -13.10 -0.42
C ILE A 367 -9.41 -12.90 1.07
N ASN A 368 -10.27 -12.12 1.73
CA ASN A 368 -10.21 -11.87 3.16
C ASN A 368 -10.29 -13.17 3.98
N ALA A 369 -11.11 -14.13 3.55
CA ALA A 369 -11.18 -15.45 4.18
C ALA A 369 -9.86 -16.24 4.11
N ALA A 370 -9.08 -16.10 3.03
CA ALA A 370 -7.76 -16.72 2.91
C ALA A 370 -6.67 -15.94 3.66
N MET A 371 -6.82 -14.61 3.77
CA MET A 371 -5.84 -13.73 4.42
C MET A 371 -5.81 -13.89 5.95
N VAL A 372 -6.94 -14.19 6.59
CA VAL A 372 -7.00 -14.34 8.06
C VAL A 372 -6.47 -15.67 8.58
N GLU A 373 -6.14 -16.61 7.68
CA GLU A 373 -5.70 -17.94 8.10
C GLU A 373 -4.23 -17.93 8.58
N PRO A 374 -3.92 -18.49 9.76
CA PRO A 374 -2.55 -18.62 10.25
C PRO A 374 -1.68 -19.48 9.33
N ILE A 375 -0.46 -19.02 9.07
CA ILE A 375 0.54 -19.76 8.28
C ILE A 375 1.74 -20.23 9.11
N CYS A 376 1.98 -19.58 10.26
CA CYS A 376 2.97 -19.99 11.26
C CYS A 376 2.65 -19.35 12.61
N VAL A 377 3.42 -19.70 13.62
CA VAL A 377 3.36 -19.12 14.97
C VAL A 377 4.75 -18.58 15.32
N THR A 378 4.86 -17.31 15.69
CA THR A 378 6.13 -16.74 16.19
C THR A 378 6.18 -16.79 17.71
N GLU A 379 7.32 -17.18 18.28
CA GLU A 379 7.55 -17.16 19.74
C GLU A 379 8.04 -15.81 20.26
N VAL A 380 8.42 -14.91 19.35
CA VAL A 380 9.00 -13.60 19.68
C VAL A 380 8.18 -12.49 19.04
N GLU A 381 8.30 -11.31 19.64
CA GLU A 381 7.78 -10.08 19.05
C GLU A 381 8.56 -9.72 17.78
N LEU A 382 7.84 -9.30 16.74
CA LEU A 382 8.42 -8.85 15.47
C LEU A 382 8.07 -7.38 15.28
N ASP A 383 9.00 -6.49 15.61
CA ASP A 383 8.89 -5.06 15.28
C ASP A 383 9.29 -4.86 13.82
N VAL A 384 8.31 -4.49 12.98
CA VAL A 384 8.48 -4.22 11.55
C VAL A 384 8.31 -2.72 11.26
N LYS A 385 8.37 -1.86 12.28
CA LYS A 385 8.37 -0.41 12.07
C LYS A 385 9.60 0.01 11.28
N SER A 386 9.40 0.84 10.27
CA SER A 386 10.44 1.51 9.49
C SER A 386 11.48 2.19 10.40
N SER A 387 11.02 2.81 11.49
CA SER A 387 11.87 3.41 12.51
C SER A 387 12.76 2.42 13.26
N TYR A 388 12.47 1.12 13.25
CA TYR A 388 13.31 0.08 13.85
C TYR A 388 14.15 -0.62 12.77
N ILE A 389 13.48 -1.27 11.80
CA ILE A 389 14.14 -2.16 10.83
C ILE A 389 15.07 -1.41 9.87
N ARG A 390 14.90 -0.11 9.64
CA ARG A 390 15.76 0.66 8.72
C ARG A 390 16.95 1.32 9.39
N ARG A 391 17.18 1.06 10.69
CA ARG A 391 18.28 1.67 11.46
C ARG A 391 19.18 0.66 12.15
N GLN A 392 18.76 -0.60 12.28
CA GLN A 392 19.52 -1.63 12.95
C GLN A 392 19.08 -3.04 12.52
N GLU A 393 19.89 -4.03 12.88
CA GLU A 393 19.57 -5.45 12.70
C GLU A 393 18.26 -5.80 13.43
N SER A 394 17.38 -6.56 12.76
CA SER A 394 16.06 -6.91 13.27
C SER A 394 15.80 -8.41 13.18
N PRO A 395 15.05 -9.01 14.12
CA PRO A 395 14.71 -10.44 14.07
C PRO A 395 14.02 -10.83 12.76
N ILE A 396 13.05 -10.05 12.30
CA ILE A 396 12.29 -10.30 11.08
C ILE A 396 13.17 -10.23 9.82
N GLY A 397 14.08 -9.26 9.73
CA GLY A 397 14.99 -9.13 8.59
C GLY A 397 15.93 -10.33 8.47
N ASN A 398 16.51 -10.76 9.60
CA ASN A 398 17.35 -11.95 9.64
C ASN A 398 16.58 -13.20 9.24
N TRP A 399 15.37 -13.40 9.79
CA TRP A 399 14.55 -14.57 9.49
C TRP A 399 14.17 -14.64 8.01
N VAL A 400 13.75 -13.52 7.40
CA VAL A 400 13.47 -13.48 5.96
C VAL A 400 14.72 -13.83 5.16
N ALA A 401 15.87 -13.21 5.45
CA ALA A 401 17.11 -13.49 4.72
C ALA A 401 17.57 -14.96 4.87
N ASP A 402 17.46 -15.54 6.06
CA ASP A 402 17.82 -16.94 6.32
C ASP A 402 16.88 -17.92 5.59
N SER A 403 15.57 -17.66 5.62
CA SER A 403 14.59 -18.48 4.91
C SER A 403 14.76 -18.45 3.38
N LEU A 404 15.35 -17.39 2.82
CA LEU A 404 15.63 -17.27 1.39
C LEU A 404 16.91 -17.99 0.96
N ARG A 405 17.94 -18.06 1.81
CA ARG A 405 19.31 -18.48 1.45
C ARG A 405 19.38 -19.77 0.63
N HIS A 406 18.56 -20.76 0.97
CA HIS A 406 18.57 -22.09 0.35
C HIS A 406 17.44 -22.31 -0.67
N ALA A 407 16.67 -21.27 -1.01
CA ALA A 407 15.49 -21.36 -1.88
C ALA A 407 15.80 -21.89 -3.29
N TYR A 408 17.02 -21.67 -3.78
CA TYR A 408 17.45 -22.04 -5.13
C TYR A 408 18.58 -23.06 -5.19
N ASP A 409 18.95 -23.70 -4.08
CA ASP A 409 20.08 -24.65 -4.05
C ASP A 409 19.92 -25.80 -5.05
N GLN A 410 18.70 -26.34 -5.23
CA GLN A 410 18.45 -27.38 -6.23
C GLN A 410 18.63 -26.87 -7.67
N ALA A 411 18.15 -25.65 -7.95
CA ALA A 411 18.27 -25.04 -9.26
C ALA A 411 19.75 -24.75 -9.59
N LEU A 412 20.49 -24.20 -8.63
CA LEU A 412 21.92 -23.93 -8.76
C LEU A 412 22.72 -25.21 -8.98
N ALA A 413 22.43 -26.28 -8.23
CA ALA A 413 23.08 -27.57 -8.40
C ALA A 413 22.87 -28.15 -9.82
N LYS A 414 21.65 -28.04 -10.37
CA LYS A 414 21.35 -28.45 -11.76
C LYS A 414 22.10 -27.63 -12.81
N LEU A 415 22.38 -26.37 -12.51
CA LEU A 415 23.17 -25.46 -13.35
C LEU A 415 24.69 -25.63 -13.14
N GLY A 416 25.13 -26.54 -12.26
CA GLY A 416 26.54 -26.78 -11.97
C GLY A 416 27.18 -25.76 -11.02
N TYR A 417 26.37 -24.99 -10.29
CA TYR A 417 26.84 -24.02 -9.30
C TYR A 417 26.74 -24.59 -7.88
N GLN A 418 27.55 -24.04 -6.98
CA GLN A 418 27.43 -24.24 -5.54
C GLN A 418 26.18 -23.53 -4.98
N THR A 419 25.86 -23.77 -3.72
CA THR A 419 24.82 -23.03 -2.98
C THR A 419 25.18 -21.55 -2.89
N THR A 420 24.20 -20.69 -2.60
CA THR A 420 24.49 -19.26 -2.45
C THR A 420 25.47 -18.99 -1.31
N ASP A 421 26.38 -18.04 -1.52
CA ASP A 421 27.31 -17.59 -0.47
C ASP A 421 26.58 -16.69 0.53
N GLY A 422 25.56 -15.94 0.09
CA GLY A 422 24.74 -15.13 0.98
C GLY A 422 23.52 -14.49 0.33
N VAL A 423 22.75 -13.78 1.15
CA VAL A 423 21.53 -13.05 0.78
C VAL A 423 21.68 -11.59 1.18
N ILE A 424 21.24 -10.68 0.31
CA ILE A 424 21.03 -9.26 0.63
C ILE A 424 19.60 -8.90 0.26
N ILE A 425 18.85 -8.40 1.24
CA ILE A 425 17.58 -7.72 1.01
C ILE A 425 17.65 -6.31 1.59
N CYS A 426 16.99 -5.34 0.98
CA CYS A 426 16.82 -4.02 1.57
C CYS A 426 15.60 -4.03 2.49
N ASN A 427 15.68 -3.43 3.68
CA ASN A 427 14.54 -3.35 4.60
C ASN A 427 13.41 -2.42 4.10
N GLY A 428 13.57 -1.80 2.93
CA GLY A 428 12.50 -1.23 2.12
C GLY A 428 11.54 -2.27 1.55
N ASP A 429 11.97 -3.54 1.45
CA ASP A 429 11.10 -4.67 1.08
C ASP A 429 10.13 -5.04 2.22
N LEU A 430 10.49 -4.77 3.47
CA LEU A 430 9.70 -5.07 4.65
C LEU A 430 8.75 -3.92 4.98
N ARG A 431 7.44 -4.21 4.99
CA ARG A 431 6.33 -3.26 5.15
C ARG A 431 5.46 -3.60 6.36
N GLY A 432 4.33 -2.89 6.49
CA GLY A 432 3.34 -3.09 7.56
C GLY A 432 3.47 -2.15 8.77
N ASP A 433 4.64 -1.52 8.95
CA ASP A 433 4.98 -0.47 9.93
C ASP A 433 4.37 -0.68 11.34
N ARG A 434 4.39 -1.93 11.83
CA ARG A 434 3.75 -2.32 13.09
C ARG A 434 4.57 -3.36 13.86
N VAL A 435 4.13 -3.62 15.09
CA VAL A 435 4.69 -4.66 15.96
C VAL A 435 3.72 -5.85 16.00
N TYR A 436 4.22 -7.04 15.68
CA TYR A 436 3.48 -8.30 15.79
C TYR A 436 3.89 -9.01 17.08
N PRO A 437 2.97 -9.25 18.04
CA PRO A 437 3.31 -9.96 19.27
C PRO A 437 3.60 -11.45 19.00
N PRO A 438 4.21 -12.17 19.96
CA PRO A 438 4.24 -13.63 19.96
C PRO A 438 2.84 -14.21 19.72
N GLY A 439 2.73 -15.20 18.84
CA GLY A 439 1.45 -15.79 18.45
C GLY A 439 1.33 -16.09 16.95
N PRO A 440 0.11 -16.33 16.46
CA PRO A 440 -0.12 -16.66 15.05
C PRO A 440 0.22 -15.50 14.13
N ILE A 441 0.91 -15.81 13.02
CA ILE A 441 1.12 -14.93 11.88
C ILE A 441 0.26 -15.45 10.74
N THR A 442 -0.56 -14.57 10.15
CA THR A 442 -1.50 -14.92 9.10
C THR A 442 -0.91 -14.73 7.70
N MET A 443 -1.60 -15.26 6.68
CA MET A 443 -1.26 -14.97 5.29
C MET A 443 -1.32 -13.46 5.00
N GLY A 444 -2.32 -12.77 5.54
CA GLY A 444 -2.47 -11.32 5.43
C GLY A 444 -1.28 -10.58 6.03
N ASP A 445 -0.76 -11.05 7.18
CA ASP A 445 0.44 -10.48 7.80
C ASP A 445 1.68 -10.65 6.92
N LEU A 446 1.91 -11.87 6.38
CA LEU A 446 3.04 -12.11 5.48
C LEU A 446 2.97 -11.22 4.23
N MET A 447 1.80 -11.11 3.62
CA MET A 447 1.62 -10.27 2.43
C MET A 447 1.69 -8.77 2.75
N THR A 448 1.35 -8.38 3.98
CA THR A 448 1.51 -7.00 4.46
C THR A 448 2.98 -6.68 4.69
N VAL A 449 3.77 -7.63 5.22
CA VAL A 449 5.21 -7.46 5.47
C VAL A 449 6.02 -7.59 4.19
N LEU A 450 5.67 -8.49 3.27
CA LEU A 450 6.35 -8.74 1.99
C LEU A 450 5.39 -8.57 0.79
N PRO A 451 4.91 -7.35 0.51
CA PRO A 451 3.87 -7.09 -0.50
C PRO A 451 4.40 -7.13 -1.93
N PHE A 452 5.71 -6.93 -2.11
CA PHE A 452 6.31 -6.84 -3.43
C PHE A 452 6.46 -8.23 -4.07
N LEU A 453 6.10 -8.26 -5.36
CA LEU A 453 6.16 -9.46 -6.19
C LEU A 453 7.42 -9.50 -7.07
N ASP A 454 8.35 -8.56 -6.86
CA ASP A 454 9.62 -8.58 -7.58
C ASP A 454 10.35 -9.90 -7.27
N PRO A 455 10.90 -10.55 -8.31
CA PRO A 455 11.52 -11.84 -8.14
C PRO A 455 12.85 -11.71 -7.40
N VAL A 456 13.12 -12.71 -6.56
CA VAL A 456 14.45 -12.94 -6.01
C VAL A 456 15.30 -13.62 -7.07
N VAL A 457 16.50 -13.09 -7.28
CA VAL A 457 17.45 -13.53 -8.31
C VAL A 457 18.78 -13.93 -7.66
N VAL A 458 19.63 -14.64 -8.40
CA VAL A 458 20.99 -14.98 -7.97
C VAL A 458 21.99 -14.38 -8.95
N ILE A 459 22.90 -13.57 -8.44
CA ILE A 459 23.96 -12.91 -9.21
C ILE A 459 25.34 -13.34 -8.74
N GLU A 460 26.28 -13.38 -9.67
CA GLU A 460 27.70 -13.58 -9.40
C GLU A 460 28.38 -12.21 -9.25
N VAL A 461 28.93 -11.93 -8.06
CA VAL A 461 29.56 -10.64 -7.73
C VAL A 461 31.03 -10.79 -7.35
N SER A 462 31.78 -9.69 -7.52
CA SER A 462 33.16 -9.60 -6.99
C SER A 462 33.18 -9.20 -5.51
N ALA A 463 34.31 -9.38 -4.84
CA ALA A 463 34.50 -8.87 -3.48
C ALA A 463 34.25 -7.35 -3.38
N ASN A 464 34.78 -6.57 -4.32
CA ASN A 464 34.56 -5.11 -4.36
C ASN A 464 33.07 -4.76 -4.48
N THR A 465 32.35 -5.44 -5.37
CA THR A 465 30.91 -5.25 -5.54
C THR A 465 30.15 -5.53 -4.25
N LEU A 466 30.48 -6.62 -3.53
CA LEU A 466 29.83 -6.96 -2.28
C LEU A 466 30.10 -5.89 -1.20
N TRP A 467 31.33 -5.40 -1.11
CA TRP A 467 31.66 -4.29 -0.20
C TRP A 467 30.93 -3.00 -0.56
N ASP A 468 30.89 -2.63 -1.84
CA ASP A 468 30.26 -1.39 -2.30
C ASP A 468 28.74 -1.44 -2.12
N ALA A 469 28.12 -2.62 -2.26
CA ALA A 469 26.71 -2.82 -1.92
C ALA A 469 26.44 -2.61 -0.43
N MET A 470 27.29 -3.12 0.46
CA MET A 470 27.17 -2.90 1.91
C MET A 470 27.41 -1.44 2.31
N GLU A 471 28.40 -0.77 1.71
CA GLU A 471 28.63 0.67 1.91
C GLU A 471 27.41 1.49 1.47
N SER A 472 26.82 1.16 0.31
CA SER A 472 25.63 1.86 -0.17
C SER A 472 24.43 1.68 0.76
N GLY A 473 24.15 0.44 1.18
CA GLY A 473 23.06 0.14 2.11
C GLY A 473 23.18 0.87 3.45
N LEU A 474 24.40 1.11 3.91
CA LEU A 474 24.67 1.81 5.18
C LEU A 474 24.90 3.32 5.02
N SER A 475 24.99 3.85 3.79
CA SER A 475 25.45 5.23 3.51
C SER A 475 24.54 6.34 4.04
N ARG A 476 23.21 6.12 4.07
CA ARG A 476 22.22 7.14 4.48
C ARG A 476 21.78 7.04 5.93
N TRP A 477 22.27 6.06 6.68
CA TRP A 477 22.00 5.96 8.11
C TRP A 477 22.35 7.29 8.82
N PRO A 478 21.50 7.81 9.74
CA PRO A 478 20.31 7.17 10.33
C PRO A 478 18.97 7.52 9.64
N VAL A 479 18.98 8.06 8.42
CA VAL A 479 17.75 8.32 7.66
C VAL A 479 17.03 6.99 7.44
N GLN A 480 15.71 6.96 7.68
CA GLN A 480 14.87 5.76 7.61
C GLN A 480 14.53 5.36 6.16
N GLU A 481 15.52 5.39 5.28
CA GLU A 481 15.41 4.94 3.90
C GLU A 481 15.41 3.40 3.82
N GLY A 482 14.73 2.86 2.80
CA GLY A 482 14.59 1.41 2.60
C GLY A 482 15.92 0.67 2.42
N ARG A 483 16.99 1.38 2.04
CA ARG A 483 18.28 0.78 1.66
C ARG A 483 19.01 0.01 2.76
N PHE A 484 18.69 0.21 4.04
CA PHE A 484 19.38 -0.50 5.13
C PHE A 484 19.25 -2.03 4.94
N PRO A 485 20.35 -2.79 4.94
CA PRO A 485 20.30 -4.19 4.53
C PRO A 485 19.84 -5.13 5.66
N ALA A 486 19.14 -6.20 5.31
CA ALA A 486 19.13 -7.45 6.05
C ALA A 486 19.89 -8.52 5.25
N ILE A 487 20.68 -9.33 5.95
CA ILE A 487 21.69 -10.20 5.34
C ILE A 487 21.65 -11.62 5.90
N SER A 488 22.09 -12.58 5.10
CA SER A 488 22.34 -13.96 5.53
C SER A 488 23.59 -14.52 4.84
N GLY A 489 24.26 -15.46 5.51
CA GLY A 489 25.47 -16.14 5.03
C GLY A 489 26.80 -15.42 5.22
N PHE A 490 26.76 -14.16 5.64
CA PHE A 490 27.93 -13.41 6.04
C PHE A 490 27.60 -12.42 7.16
N ARG A 491 28.62 -12.01 7.93
CA ARG A 491 28.54 -10.86 8.84
C ARG A 491 29.26 -9.65 8.27
N VAL A 492 28.76 -8.49 8.63
CA VAL A 492 29.33 -7.18 8.33
C VAL A 492 29.53 -6.43 9.64
N THR A 493 30.74 -5.94 9.85
CA THR A 493 31.04 -5.00 10.93
C THR A 493 31.15 -3.61 10.34
N TRP A 494 30.50 -2.63 10.95
CA TRP A 494 30.49 -1.26 10.45
C TRP A 494 30.50 -0.25 11.59
N ASP A 495 30.80 1.02 11.27
CA ASP A 495 30.92 2.12 12.22
C ASP A 495 30.10 3.32 11.72
N SER A 496 28.97 3.58 12.39
CA SER A 496 28.06 4.68 12.01
C SER A 496 28.64 6.08 12.20
N SER A 497 29.72 6.22 12.99
CA SER A 497 30.40 7.51 13.19
C SER A 497 31.28 7.92 12.01
N LYS A 498 31.55 6.99 11.08
CA LYS A 498 32.36 7.26 9.89
C LYS A 498 31.54 7.90 8.76
N PRO A 499 32.20 8.71 7.89
CA PRO A 499 31.57 9.24 6.67
C PRO A 499 31.03 8.11 5.78
N ALA A 500 29.96 8.40 5.03
CA ALA A 500 29.41 7.48 4.04
C ALA A 500 30.49 7.03 3.05
N GLY A 501 30.50 5.73 2.70
CA GLY A 501 31.53 5.11 1.86
C GLY A 501 32.78 4.65 2.63
N GLN A 502 32.84 4.86 3.94
CA GLN A 502 33.89 4.36 4.83
C GLN A 502 33.30 3.70 6.08
N ARG A 503 32.03 3.27 6.03
CA ARG A 503 31.32 2.76 7.21
C ARG A 503 31.60 1.28 7.43
N VAL A 504 31.80 0.50 6.37
CA VAL A 504 32.06 -0.94 6.45
C VAL A 504 33.51 -1.16 6.87
N LEU A 505 33.70 -1.89 7.97
CA LEU A 505 35.02 -2.23 8.53
C LEU A 505 35.48 -3.62 8.10
N GLY A 506 34.56 -4.53 7.81
CA GLY A 506 34.89 -5.86 7.32
C GLY A 506 33.66 -6.72 7.05
N ILE A 507 33.88 -7.76 6.24
CA ILE A 507 32.88 -8.73 5.84
C ILE A 507 33.46 -10.13 6.00
N TRP A 508 32.73 -11.05 6.62
CA TRP A 508 33.16 -12.43 6.81
C TRP A 508 32.04 -13.39 6.42
N LEU A 509 32.36 -14.40 5.61
CA LEU A 509 31.44 -15.52 5.40
C LEU A 509 31.25 -16.28 6.70
N LEU A 510 30.02 -16.74 6.94
CA LEU A 510 29.63 -17.45 8.14
C LEU A 510 29.35 -18.94 7.88
N ASP A 511 29.60 -19.74 8.89
CA ASP A 511 29.19 -21.15 8.99
C ASP A 511 28.39 -21.40 10.29
N GLU A 512 27.61 -22.49 10.31
CA GLU A 512 26.89 -22.91 11.52
C GLU A 512 27.78 -23.83 12.36
N SER A 513 28.02 -23.49 13.62
CA SER A 513 28.74 -24.38 14.52
C SER A 513 27.89 -25.56 14.98
N LYS A 514 28.53 -26.59 15.53
CA LYS A 514 27.81 -27.70 16.18
C LYS A 514 27.21 -27.31 17.54
N GLU A 515 27.71 -26.23 18.13
CA GLU A 515 27.26 -25.68 19.40
C GLU A 515 26.02 -24.80 19.19
N VAL A 516 25.15 -24.79 20.19
CA VAL A 516 23.86 -24.09 20.12
C VAL A 516 23.85 -22.96 21.14
N GLY A 517 23.44 -21.77 20.70
CA GLY A 517 23.26 -20.60 21.53
C GLY A 517 22.05 -20.71 22.47
N LYS A 518 21.88 -19.69 23.32
CA LYS A 518 20.76 -19.63 24.28
C LYS A 518 19.38 -19.57 23.62
N ASP A 519 19.32 -19.17 22.36
CA ASP A 519 18.13 -19.07 21.51
C ASP A 519 17.78 -20.39 20.78
N GLY A 520 18.60 -21.44 20.97
CA GLY A 520 18.43 -22.73 20.32
C GLY A 520 19.02 -22.82 18.92
N LYS A 521 19.60 -21.73 18.38
CA LYS A 521 20.24 -21.71 17.06
C LYS A 521 21.70 -22.14 17.12
N PRO A 522 22.23 -22.77 16.07
CA PRO A 522 23.67 -22.91 15.89
C PRO A 522 24.37 -21.56 16.03
N ILE A 523 25.46 -21.51 16.82
CA ILE A 523 26.25 -20.28 16.91
C ILE A 523 26.91 -20.06 15.54
N LEU A 524 26.72 -18.86 14.97
CA LEU A 524 27.38 -18.46 13.73
C LEU A 524 28.86 -18.19 13.99
N VAL A 525 29.72 -18.77 13.16
CA VAL A 525 31.18 -18.64 13.28
C VAL A 525 31.79 -18.10 12.00
N ASP A 526 32.81 -17.26 12.17
CA ASP A 526 33.57 -16.72 11.05
C ASP A 526 34.34 -17.83 10.34
N LYS A 527 34.15 -17.92 9.03
CA LYS A 527 34.83 -18.89 8.17
C LYS A 527 35.95 -18.25 7.38
N GLU A 528 35.62 -17.20 6.63
CA GLU A 528 36.55 -16.56 5.69
C GLU A 528 36.28 -15.07 5.64
N GLU A 529 37.33 -14.26 5.78
CA GLU A 529 37.24 -12.82 5.55
C GLU A 529 37.15 -12.53 4.05
N VAL A 530 36.15 -11.75 3.65
CA VAL A 530 36.00 -11.26 2.28
C VAL A 530 36.86 -10.02 2.12
N LEU A 531 38.11 -10.21 1.70
CA LEU A 531 39.01 -9.09 1.40
C LEU A 531 38.63 -8.42 0.07
N ARG A 532 38.62 -7.08 0.02
CA ARG A 532 38.38 -6.32 -1.23
C ARG A 532 39.33 -6.72 -2.37
N SER A 533 40.55 -7.16 -2.05
CA SER A 533 41.55 -7.64 -3.01
C SER A 533 41.31 -9.07 -3.51
N SER A 534 40.30 -9.77 -3.00
CA SER A 534 39.99 -11.14 -3.39
C SER A 534 39.51 -11.21 -4.85
N SER A 535 40.05 -12.17 -5.60
CA SER A 535 39.58 -12.50 -6.95
C SER A 535 38.41 -13.49 -6.95
N ARG A 536 38.00 -14.01 -5.78
CA ARG A 536 36.88 -14.94 -5.66
C ARG A 536 35.58 -14.27 -6.10
N LYS A 537 34.73 -15.06 -6.76
CA LYS A 537 33.35 -14.69 -7.09
C LYS A 537 32.41 -15.25 -6.03
N TYR A 538 31.40 -14.47 -5.69
CA TYR A 538 30.40 -14.79 -4.67
C TYR A 538 29.03 -14.86 -5.32
N LEU A 539 28.27 -15.91 -5.01
CA LEU A 539 26.88 -16.06 -5.43
C LEU A 539 25.97 -15.41 -4.40
N ILE A 540 25.40 -14.27 -4.75
CA ILE A 540 24.54 -13.49 -3.87
C ILE A 540 23.11 -13.54 -4.37
N MET A 541 22.20 -13.90 -3.46
CA MET A 541 20.77 -13.80 -3.67
C MET A 541 20.28 -12.40 -3.28
N ALA A 542 19.52 -11.75 -4.15
CA ALA A 542 18.95 -10.43 -3.90
C ALA A 542 17.64 -10.24 -4.66
N GLY A 543 16.82 -9.25 -4.25
CA GLY A 543 15.66 -8.84 -5.04
C GLY A 543 16.10 -8.20 -6.37
N GLU A 544 15.39 -8.48 -7.46
CA GLU A 544 15.71 -7.91 -8.78
C GLU A 544 15.72 -6.38 -8.74
N TYR A 545 14.82 -5.76 -7.98
CA TYR A 545 14.80 -4.31 -7.76
C TYR A 545 16.17 -3.76 -7.35
N MET A 546 16.84 -4.41 -6.39
CA MET A 546 18.18 -4.02 -5.92
C MET A 546 19.25 -4.28 -6.98
N VAL A 547 19.16 -5.40 -7.70
CA VAL A 547 20.11 -5.74 -8.78
C VAL A 547 20.02 -4.75 -9.94
N GLN A 548 18.84 -4.15 -10.16
CA GLN A 548 18.65 -3.03 -11.09
C GLN A 548 18.97 -1.66 -10.48
N GLY A 549 19.66 -1.62 -9.32
CA GLY A 549 20.12 -0.43 -8.61
C GLY A 549 19.06 0.33 -7.82
N GLY A 550 17.90 -0.27 -7.59
CA GLY A 550 16.90 0.23 -6.66
C GLY A 550 17.48 0.50 -5.27
N ASP A 551 16.92 1.48 -4.55
CA ASP A 551 17.36 1.92 -3.22
C ASP A 551 18.86 2.30 -3.13
N GLY A 552 19.49 2.63 -4.25
CA GLY A 552 20.89 3.04 -4.34
C GLY A 552 21.89 1.88 -4.44
N TYR A 553 21.43 0.67 -4.72
CA TYR A 553 22.30 -0.49 -4.93
C TYR A 553 22.92 -0.53 -6.34
N ASP A 554 23.34 0.62 -6.89
CA ASP A 554 23.93 0.73 -8.24
C ASP A 554 25.15 -0.19 -8.45
N ALA A 555 25.87 -0.52 -7.38
CA ALA A 555 26.97 -1.48 -7.41
C ALA A 555 26.55 -2.87 -7.94
N LEU A 556 25.27 -3.25 -7.78
CA LEU A 556 24.72 -4.52 -8.24
C LEU A 556 24.26 -4.49 -9.71
N LYS A 557 24.25 -3.32 -10.37
CA LYS A 557 23.89 -3.23 -11.79
C LYS A 557 24.91 -3.94 -12.66
N GLY A 558 24.42 -4.59 -13.72
CA GLY A 558 25.25 -5.23 -14.75
C GLY A 558 26.00 -6.48 -14.27
N GLN A 559 25.70 -7.00 -13.08
CA GLN A 559 26.29 -8.25 -12.60
C GLN A 559 25.74 -9.45 -13.39
N LYS A 560 26.51 -10.53 -13.45
CA LYS A 560 26.13 -11.74 -14.17
C LYS A 560 25.02 -12.46 -13.41
N PHE A 561 23.86 -12.60 -14.03
CA PHE A 561 22.77 -13.42 -13.50
C PHE A 561 23.09 -14.91 -13.67
N ILE A 562 22.98 -15.65 -12.56
CA ILE A 562 22.97 -17.12 -12.55
C ILE A 562 21.52 -17.61 -12.59
N LEU A 563 20.64 -16.93 -11.86
CA LEU A 563 19.19 -17.14 -11.89
C LEU A 563 18.50 -15.80 -12.15
N THR A 564 17.78 -15.73 -13.26
CA THR A 564 17.10 -14.52 -13.75
C THR A 564 15.67 -14.39 -13.21
N ALA A 565 15.07 -13.21 -13.38
CA ALA A 565 13.68 -12.95 -13.04
C ALA A 565 12.66 -13.93 -13.64
N GLU A 566 12.92 -14.45 -14.84
CA GLU A 566 12.07 -15.44 -15.50
C GLU A 566 11.92 -16.74 -14.69
N ASN A 567 12.97 -17.09 -13.93
CA ASN A 567 13.01 -18.27 -13.07
C ASN A 567 12.86 -17.92 -11.58
N GLY A 568 12.84 -16.63 -11.27
CA GLY A 568 12.75 -16.08 -9.92
C GLY A 568 11.32 -16.10 -9.40
N GLN A 569 11.19 -16.06 -8.08
CA GLN A 569 9.92 -16.04 -7.35
C GLN A 569 9.95 -14.89 -6.35
N SER A 570 8.79 -14.35 -5.99
CA SER A 570 8.72 -13.30 -4.98
C SER A 570 9.20 -13.81 -3.62
N LYS A 571 9.69 -12.87 -2.79
CA LYS A 571 10.10 -13.14 -1.41
C LYS A 571 8.97 -13.83 -0.62
N SER A 572 7.75 -13.29 -0.70
CA SER A 572 6.57 -13.87 -0.06
C SER A 572 6.26 -15.30 -0.52
N ALA A 573 6.41 -15.60 -1.82
CA ALA A 573 6.21 -16.96 -2.34
C ALA A 573 7.26 -17.95 -1.81
N LEU A 574 8.54 -17.53 -1.73
CA LEU A 574 9.62 -18.35 -1.20
C LEU A 574 9.46 -18.61 0.31
N ILE A 575 9.10 -17.59 1.10
CA ILE A 575 8.78 -17.74 2.52
C ILE A 575 7.60 -18.69 2.72
N ARG A 576 6.54 -18.54 1.92
CA ARG A 576 5.37 -19.42 1.96
C ARG A 576 5.73 -20.86 1.61
N LYS A 577 6.57 -21.08 0.59
CA LYS A 577 7.09 -22.41 0.22
C LYS A 577 7.84 -23.05 1.38
N PHE A 578 8.71 -22.30 2.04
CA PHE A 578 9.42 -22.75 3.25
C PHE A 578 8.42 -23.15 4.35
N LEU A 579 7.44 -22.30 4.66
CA LEU A 579 6.45 -22.57 5.71
C LEU A 579 5.57 -23.79 5.42
N LEU A 580 5.16 -23.98 4.17
CA LEU A 580 4.40 -25.17 3.75
C LEU A 580 5.23 -26.44 3.89
N GLY A 581 6.52 -26.41 3.49
CA GLY A 581 7.44 -27.52 3.70
C GLY A 581 7.66 -27.83 5.18
N ALA A 582 7.79 -26.81 6.01
CA ALA A 582 7.92 -26.95 7.46
C ALA A 582 6.66 -27.58 8.09
N GLN A 583 5.48 -27.12 7.67
CA GLN A 583 4.20 -27.69 8.08
C GLN A 583 4.05 -29.15 7.63
N PHE A 584 4.49 -29.48 6.40
CA PHE A 584 4.49 -30.84 5.90
C PHE A 584 5.36 -31.76 6.75
N VAL A 585 6.57 -31.31 7.13
CA VAL A 585 7.43 -32.05 8.05
C VAL A 585 6.73 -32.28 9.39
N ASN A 586 6.17 -31.23 10.00
CA ASN A 586 5.41 -31.35 11.26
C ASN A 586 4.28 -32.37 11.17
N LYS A 587 3.56 -32.39 10.05
CA LYS A 587 2.51 -33.38 9.78
C LYS A 587 3.08 -34.80 9.68
N MET A 588 4.18 -34.98 8.96
CA MET A 588 4.72 -36.31 8.69
C MET A 588 5.41 -36.93 9.91
N ILE A 589 6.11 -36.14 10.74
CA ILE A 589 6.74 -36.67 11.97
C ILE A 589 5.73 -37.20 12.99
N GLN A 590 4.47 -36.74 12.93
CA GLN A 590 3.39 -37.21 13.80
C GLN A 590 2.74 -38.52 13.31
N LYS A 591 3.00 -38.94 12.06
CA LYS A 591 2.44 -40.18 11.49
C LYS A 591 3.31 -41.38 11.81
N GLU A 592 2.70 -42.57 11.84
CA GLU A 592 3.43 -43.82 11.98
C GLU A 592 4.39 -44.08 10.79
N PRO A 593 5.60 -44.61 11.02
CA PRO A 593 6.61 -44.83 9.98
C PRO A 593 6.12 -45.63 8.76
N GLU A 594 5.25 -46.62 8.96
CA GLU A 594 4.69 -47.43 7.86
C GLU A 594 3.72 -46.62 6.99
N THR A 595 2.98 -45.67 7.58
CA THR A 595 2.13 -44.73 6.85
C THR A 595 2.97 -43.72 6.06
N GLN A 596 4.12 -43.29 6.60
CA GLN A 596 5.06 -42.41 5.90
C GLN A 596 5.62 -43.09 4.65
N LYS A 597 6.12 -44.33 4.77
CA LYS A 597 6.69 -45.11 3.65
C LYS A 597 5.71 -45.34 2.50
N ALA A 598 4.43 -45.54 2.82
CA ALA A 598 3.40 -45.80 1.81
C ALA A 598 2.94 -44.55 1.05
N SER A 599 3.19 -43.34 1.57
CA SER A 599 2.58 -42.10 1.07
C SER A 599 3.56 -41.07 0.51
N LEU A 600 4.87 -41.30 0.60
CA LEU A 600 5.92 -40.32 0.25
C LEU A 600 6.81 -40.77 -0.90
N ASN A 601 7.38 -39.80 -1.61
CA ASN A 601 8.49 -40.04 -2.51
C ASN A 601 9.70 -40.60 -1.75
N PRO A 602 10.47 -41.57 -2.32
CA PRO A 602 11.70 -42.07 -1.71
C PRO A 602 12.70 -40.99 -1.25
N MET A 603 12.88 -39.92 -2.04
CA MET A 603 13.75 -38.79 -1.65
C MET A 603 13.21 -38.05 -0.42
N SER A 604 11.89 -37.91 -0.32
CA SER A 604 11.23 -37.28 0.83
C SER A 604 11.41 -38.09 2.11
N LEU A 605 11.42 -39.42 2.02
CA LEU A 605 11.69 -40.30 3.17
C LEU A 605 13.10 -40.13 3.71
N ASP A 606 14.10 -40.01 2.83
CA ASP A 606 15.49 -39.78 3.23
C ASP A 606 15.65 -38.40 3.90
N ILE A 607 15.05 -37.37 3.32
CA ILE A 607 15.05 -36.00 3.88
C ILE A 607 14.38 -35.99 5.26
N LEU A 608 13.20 -36.60 5.40
CA LEU A 608 12.49 -36.68 6.68
C LEU A 608 13.27 -37.48 7.72
N SER A 609 13.89 -38.60 7.34
CA SER A 609 14.70 -39.41 8.24
C SER A 609 15.93 -38.65 8.75
N ALA A 610 16.59 -37.88 7.89
CA ALA A 610 17.70 -37.01 8.29
C ALA A 610 17.23 -35.89 9.22
N THR A 611 16.09 -35.26 8.88
CA THR A 611 15.49 -34.17 9.66
C THR A 611 15.07 -34.65 11.06
N GLN A 612 14.46 -35.82 11.18
CA GLN A 612 14.06 -36.41 12.46
C GLN A 612 15.27 -36.68 13.37
N LYS A 613 16.40 -37.15 12.82
CA LYS A 613 17.64 -37.34 13.60
C LYS A 613 18.18 -36.01 14.15
N GLN A 614 18.05 -34.94 13.38
CA GLN A 614 18.44 -33.61 13.79
C GLN A 614 17.51 -33.07 14.90
N LEU A 615 16.20 -33.18 14.70
CA LEU A 615 15.18 -32.74 15.66
C LEU A 615 15.19 -33.55 16.98
N ALA A 616 15.66 -34.79 16.97
CA ALA A 616 15.77 -35.65 18.15
C ALA A 616 16.92 -35.26 19.11
N LEU A 617 17.74 -34.26 18.77
CA LEU A 617 18.81 -33.79 19.64
C LEU A 617 18.19 -33.06 20.87
N PRO A 618 18.69 -33.31 22.11
CA PRO A 618 18.13 -32.72 23.36
C PRO A 618 17.99 -31.18 23.37
N LYS A 619 18.70 -30.53 22.45
CA LYS A 619 18.77 -29.09 22.20
C LYS A 619 17.54 -28.47 21.52
N TYR A 620 16.55 -29.28 21.12
CA TYR A 620 15.26 -28.84 20.55
C TYR A 620 14.07 -29.13 21.47
N GLN A 621 14.30 -29.30 22.79
CA GLN A 621 13.24 -29.56 23.76
C GLN A 621 12.19 -28.43 23.75
N LEU A 622 10.97 -28.82 23.39
CA LEU A 622 9.79 -28.00 23.26
C LEU A 622 9.15 -27.75 24.62
N SER A 623 9.01 -26.49 25.00
CA SER A 623 7.95 -26.05 25.91
C SER A 623 7.21 -24.92 25.22
N LEU A 624 6.00 -25.21 24.74
CA LEU A 624 5.10 -24.21 24.17
C LEU A 624 4.43 -23.44 25.31
N PRO A 625 4.27 -22.11 25.21
CA PRO A 625 3.18 -21.44 25.90
C PRO A 625 1.84 -21.92 25.32
N ASP A 626 0.75 -21.92 26.11
CA ASP A 626 -0.60 -22.19 25.61
C ASP A 626 -0.97 -21.13 24.55
N ILE A 627 -0.90 -21.49 23.26
CA ILE A 627 -1.25 -20.61 22.15
C ILE A 627 -2.63 -21.03 21.63
N ASP A 628 -3.62 -20.19 21.92
CA ASP A 628 -5.02 -20.39 21.55
C ASP A 628 -5.22 -20.01 20.07
N LEU A 629 -5.06 -20.99 19.17
CA LEU A 629 -5.20 -20.80 17.73
C LEU A 629 -6.69 -20.74 17.31
N PRO A 630 -7.10 -19.80 16.44
CA PRO A 630 -8.49 -19.61 16.05
C PRO A 630 -9.07 -20.82 15.28
N LYS A 631 -10.33 -21.17 15.56
CA LYS A 631 -11.11 -22.12 14.74
C LYS A 631 -11.95 -21.37 13.70
N LEU A 632 -11.66 -21.60 12.41
CA LEU A 632 -12.47 -21.16 11.27
C LEU A 632 -13.84 -21.86 11.23
N SER A 633 -14.93 -21.10 11.14
CA SER A 633 -16.28 -21.59 10.82
C SER A 633 -16.73 -21.07 9.44
N ARG A 634 -17.54 -21.88 8.73
CA ARG A 634 -17.99 -21.65 7.34
C ARG A 634 -18.51 -20.23 7.08
N PRO A 635 -18.20 -19.61 5.92
CA PRO A 635 -18.86 -18.38 5.49
C PRO A 635 -20.36 -18.62 5.29
N PRO A 636 -21.24 -17.63 5.53
CA PRO A 636 -22.64 -17.72 5.20
C PRO A 636 -22.83 -17.98 3.69
N SER A 637 -23.89 -18.71 3.35
CA SER A 637 -24.30 -18.97 1.97
C SER A 637 -24.68 -17.65 1.29
N PHE A 638 -23.77 -17.08 0.50
CA PHE A 638 -24.07 -15.96 -0.39
C PHE A 638 -24.89 -16.48 -1.57
N ASN A 639 -26.16 -16.07 -1.67
CA ASN A 639 -26.90 -16.16 -2.92
C ASN A 639 -26.31 -15.14 -3.89
N ILE A 640 -25.71 -15.62 -4.98
CA ILE A 640 -25.24 -14.78 -6.08
C ILE A 640 -26.49 -14.38 -6.90
N PRO A 641 -26.88 -13.09 -6.96
CA PRO A 641 -27.92 -12.67 -7.90
C PRO A 641 -27.36 -12.81 -9.32
N GLY A 642 -28.08 -13.53 -10.17
CA GLY A 642 -27.71 -13.70 -11.57
C GLY A 642 -27.57 -12.36 -12.29
N PHE A 643 -26.60 -12.28 -13.19
CA PHE A 643 -26.41 -11.17 -14.12
C PHE A 643 -27.66 -10.97 -14.99
N ALA A 644 -28.60 -10.12 -14.55
CA ALA A 644 -29.61 -9.48 -15.40
C ALA A 644 -30.24 -8.24 -14.73
N SER A 645 -29.98 -7.06 -15.32
CA SER A 645 -30.87 -5.91 -15.48
C SER A 645 -31.67 -5.35 -14.28
N ARG A 646 -31.33 -4.09 -13.92
CA ARG A 646 -32.21 -2.98 -13.44
C ARG A 646 -33.54 -3.37 -12.77
N ALA A 647 -33.60 -3.23 -11.44
CA ALA A 647 -34.63 -2.48 -10.71
C ALA A 647 -34.30 -2.46 -9.21
N ILE A 648 -34.05 -1.27 -8.66
CA ILE A 648 -34.06 -1.01 -7.23
C ILE A 648 -35.53 -1.06 -6.80
N ASN A 649 -35.91 -1.95 -5.88
CA ASN A 649 -36.92 -1.66 -4.85
C ASN A 649 -37.01 -2.78 -3.80
N GLN A 650 -36.94 -2.34 -2.54
CA GLN A 650 -37.41 -2.97 -1.30
C GLN A 650 -36.83 -4.35 -0.95
N PHE A 651 -35.90 -4.39 0.01
CA PHE A 651 -35.60 -5.59 0.79
C PHE A 651 -35.90 -5.40 2.27
N ASP A 652 -36.61 -6.41 2.78
CA ASP A 652 -37.20 -6.59 4.10
C ASP A 652 -36.13 -6.74 5.20
N SER A 653 -36.36 -6.07 6.33
CA SER A 653 -35.43 -5.78 7.41
C SER A 653 -35.32 -6.89 8.47
N ARG A 654 -35.31 -8.17 8.08
CA ARG A 654 -35.39 -9.28 9.05
C ARG A 654 -34.55 -10.52 8.69
N VAL A 655 -33.23 -10.38 8.67
CA VAL A 655 -32.28 -11.44 9.12
C VAL A 655 -31.04 -10.75 9.69
N HIS A 656 -31.08 -10.37 10.96
CA HIS A 656 -29.94 -9.81 11.68
C HIS A 656 -29.57 -10.72 12.86
N ALA A 657 -28.37 -11.30 12.80
CA ALA A 657 -27.56 -11.60 13.98
C ALA A 657 -26.09 -11.34 13.60
N PRO A 658 -25.31 -10.56 14.38
CA PRO A 658 -24.06 -9.98 13.90
C PRO A 658 -22.87 -10.91 14.14
N VAL A 659 -21.87 -10.81 13.26
CA VAL A 659 -20.47 -11.29 13.39
C VAL A 659 -19.86 -10.94 14.78
N HIS A 660 -20.47 -10.00 15.49
CA HIS A 660 -20.06 -9.45 16.77
C HIS A 660 -20.43 -10.31 18.00
N ASP A 661 -21.50 -11.13 17.96
CA ASP A 661 -21.86 -12.03 19.08
C ASP A 661 -21.06 -13.34 19.07
N TYR A 662 -20.54 -13.70 17.89
CA TYR A 662 -19.57 -14.78 17.68
C TYR A 662 -18.24 -14.52 18.40
N VAL A 663 -17.80 -13.25 18.49
CA VAL A 663 -16.55 -12.87 19.17
C VAL A 663 -16.59 -13.13 20.69
N ARG A 664 -17.79 -13.15 21.30
CA ARG A 664 -17.94 -13.14 22.77
C ARG A 664 -18.15 -14.52 23.39
N SER A 665 -18.70 -15.50 22.66
CA SER A 665 -18.92 -16.88 23.17
C SER A 665 -17.70 -17.80 23.00
N VAL A 666 -16.72 -17.38 22.20
CA VAL A 666 -15.45 -18.07 21.90
C VAL A 666 -14.52 -18.18 23.12
N ALA A 667 -14.64 -17.28 24.10
CA ALA A 667 -13.70 -17.16 25.21
C ALA A 667 -13.84 -18.24 26.32
N GLN A 668 -14.83 -19.15 26.28
CA GLN A 668 -15.21 -19.94 27.46
C GLN A 668 -14.94 -21.46 27.36
N GLN A 669 -14.53 -22.06 26.22
CA GLN A 669 -14.67 -23.53 26.02
C GLN A 669 -13.47 -24.36 25.47
N ALA A 670 -12.22 -23.87 25.37
CA ALA A 670 -11.17 -24.59 24.61
C ALA A 670 -9.91 -25.02 25.42
N ALA A 671 -10.01 -26.05 26.27
CA ALA A 671 -8.91 -26.49 27.15
C ALA A 671 -8.19 -27.82 26.80
N ASP A 672 -8.39 -28.44 25.62
CA ASP A 672 -7.92 -29.82 25.41
C ASP A 672 -7.23 -30.07 24.05
N TYR A 673 -5.88 -30.03 24.02
CA TYR A 673 -4.92 -30.93 23.33
C TYR A 673 -3.62 -30.21 22.86
N VAL A 674 -2.46 -30.61 23.38
CA VAL A 674 -1.13 -30.24 22.86
C VAL A 674 -0.44 -31.49 22.31
N ALA A 675 -0.29 -31.58 20.99
CA ALA A 675 0.63 -32.51 20.35
C ALA A 675 2.01 -31.86 20.20
N PRO A 676 3.14 -32.61 20.25
CA PRO A 676 4.47 -32.03 20.07
C PRO A 676 4.69 -31.63 18.60
N ILE A 677 4.74 -30.33 18.34
CA ILE A 677 5.04 -29.73 17.02
C ILE A 677 6.51 -29.30 17.02
N ALA A 678 7.28 -29.52 15.94
CA ALA A 678 8.68 -29.11 15.90
C ALA A 678 8.85 -27.58 15.79
N LYS A 679 9.87 -27.07 16.47
CA LYS A 679 10.31 -25.68 16.38
C LYS A 679 11.21 -25.49 15.14
N TRP A 680 10.83 -24.55 14.28
CA TRP A 680 11.51 -24.19 13.04
C TRP A 680 12.45 -23.02 13.26
N LEU A 681 13.64 -23.35 13.72
CA LEU A 681 14.78 -22.45 13.69
C LEU A 681 15.30 -22.39 12.25
N PRO A 682 15.67 -21.20 11.73
CA PRO A 682 16.13 -21.06 10.36
C PRO A 682 17.59 -21.53 10.21
N THR A 683 17.85 -22.79 10.56
CA THR A 683 19.15 -23.43 10.34
C THR A 683 19.26 -23.90 8.91
N GLN A 684 20.48 -23.95 8.38
CA GLN A 684 20.75 -24.40 7.01
C GLN A 684 20.09 -25.74 6.72
N GLU A 685 20.21 -26.71 7.63
CA GLU A 685 19.67 -28.06 7.46
C GLU A 685 18.13 -28.08 7.44
N LEU A 686 17.47 -27.39 8.38
CA LEU A 686 16.00 -27.37 8.47
C LEU A 686 15.35 -26.60 7.32
N VAL A 687 15.87 -25.42 7.00
CA VAL A 687 15.37 -24.61 5.88
C VAL A 687 15.52 -25.37 4.57
N THR A 688 16.68 -25.98 4.34
CA THR A 688 16.91 -26.80 3.15
C THR A 688 15.95 -28.00 3.09
N ALA A 689 15.74 -28.71 4.21
CA ALA A 689 14.84 -29.86 4.23
C ALA A 689 13.39 -29.47 3.89
N ALA A 690 12.87 -28.41 4.51
CA ALA A 690 11.53 -27.90 4.25
C ALA A 690 11.35 -27.50 2.78
N LEU A 691 12.29 -26.72 2.24
CA LEU A 691 12.24 -26.26 0.84
C LEU A 691 12.30 -27.42 -0.15
N LYS A 692 13.14 -28.44 0.10
CA LYS A 692 13.23 -29.63 -0.76
C LYS A 692 11.95 -30.46 -0.72
N LEU A 693 11.35 -30.65 0.46
CA LEU A 693 10.09 -31.39 0.57
C LEU A 693 8.95 -30.67 -0.16
N ALA A 694 8.89 -29.33 -0.05
CA ALA A 694 7.93 -28.51 -0.78
C ALA A 694 8.06 -28.61 -2.32
N GLU A 695 9.18 -29.10 -2.85
CA GLU A 695 9.38 -29.33 -4.29
C GLU A 695 8.97 -30.73 -4.76
N HIS A 696 8.99 -31.72 -3.87
CA HIS A 696 8.77 -33.12 -4.22
C HIS A 696 7.38 -33.64 -3.83
N GLU A 697 6.66 -32.95 -2.95
CA GLU A 697 5.38 -33.39 -2.39
C GLU A 697 4.24 -32.40 -2.68
N ASP A 698 3.00 -32.90 -2.67
CA ASP A 698 1.79 -32.11 -2.89
C ASP A 698 1.46 -31.28 -1.63
N MET A 699 1.74 -29.97 -1.70
CA MET A 699 1.43 -29.00 -0.65
C MET A 699 -0.03 -28.49 -0.73
N GLY A 700 -0.83 -28.94 -1.70
CA GLY A 700 -2.08 -28.31 -2.09
C GLY A 700 -3.04 -28.08 -0.92
N LEU A 701 -3.47 -29.12 -0.21
CA LEU A 701 -4.39 -28.93 0.91
C LEU A 701 -3.72 -28.40 2.20
N LEU A 702 -2.40 -28.26 2.25
CA LEU A 702 -1.72 -27.53 3.35
C LEU A 702 -1.80 -26.01 3.16
N ASP A 703 -2.04 -25.56 1.94
CA ASP A 703 -2.19 -24.16 1.57
C ASP A 703 -3.62 -23.65 1.80
N SER A 704 -3.76 -22.57 2.58
CA SER A 704 -5.03 -21.89 2.87
C SER A 704 -5.78 -21.43 1.62
N TYR A 705 -5.05 -20.87 0.65
CA TYR A 705 -5.62 -20.38 -0.59
C TYR A 705 -6.22 -21.52 -1.41
N GLU A 706 -5.52 -22.65 -1.47
CA GLU A 706 -5.97 -23.84 -2.19
C GLU A 706 -7.19 -24.48 -1.50
N ARG A 707 -7.24 -24.51 -0.17
CA ARG A 707 -8.45 -24.92 0.57
C ARG A 707 -9.65 -24.03 0.22
N GLN A 708 -9.46 -22.71 0.16
CA GLN A 708 -10.52 -21.78 -0.27
C GLN A 708 -10.90 -21.97 -1.75
N ARG A 709 -9.93 -22.21 -2.63
CA ARG A 709 -10.18 -22.52 -4.05
C ARG A 709 -10.98 -23.80 -4.22
N THR A 710 -10.67 -24.84 -3.46
CA THR A 710 -11.42 -26.11 -3.44
C THR A 710 -12.86 -25.88 -2.99
N ARG A 711 -13.09 -25.06 -1.95
CA ARG A 711 -14.45 -24.67 -1.51
C ARG A 711 -15.21 -23.88 -2.57
N MET A 712 -14.55 -22.94 -3.25
CA MET A 712 -15.16 -22.18 -4.34
C MET A 712 -15.54 -23.10 -5.49
N THR A 713 -14.67 -24.06 -5.83
CA THR A 713 -14.93 -25.07 -6.87
C THR A 713 -16.11 -25.96 -6.48
N ALA A 714 -16.17 -26.45 -5.25
CA ALA A 714 -17.31 -27.21 -4.73
C ALA A 714 -18.62 -26.41 -4.80
N ARG A 715 -18.59 -25.11 -4.49
CA ARG A 715 -19.76 -24.23 -4.64
C ARG A 715 -20.21 -24.08 -6.09
N LEU A 716 -19.28 -23.90 -7.02
CA LEU A 716 -19.58 -23.80 -8.46
C LEU A 716 -20.16 -25.12 -9.00
N LEU A 717 -19.69 -26.26 -8.52
CA LEU A 717 -20.23 -27.57 -8.88
C LEU A 717 -21.66 -27.81 -8.37
N ARG A 718 -22.10 -27.06 -7.34
CA ARG A 718 -23.47 -27.09 -6.82
C ARG A 718 -24.44 -26.14 -7.53
N THR A 719 -23.96 -25.24 -8.38
CA THR A 719 -24.82 -24.32 -9.14
C THR A 719 -25.22 -24.91 -10.48
N ASP A 720 -26.52 -25.18 -10.67
CA ASP A 720 -27.12 -25.77 -11.88
C ASP A 720 -27.06 -24.88 -13.14
N THR A 721 -26.48 -23.69 -13.06
CA THR A 721 -26.55 -22.65 -14.10
C THR A 721 -25.34 -22.58 -15.03
N ILE A 722 -24.25 -23.31 -14.75
CA ILE A 722 -23.03 -23.28 -15.59
C ILE A 722 -22.99 -24.55 -16.46
N PRO A 723 -22.89 -24.41 -17.80
CA PRO A 723 -22.69 -25.57 -18.69
C PRO A 723 -21.49 -26.42 -18.25
N ARG A 724 -21.68 -27.74 -18.08
CA ARG A 724 -20.67 -28.69 -17.54
C ARG A 724 -19.29 -28.58 -18.23
N ASN A 725 -19.25 -28.24 -19.50
CA ASN A 725 -18.04 -28.03 -20.30
C ASN A 725 -17.25 -26.77 -19.93
N VAL A 726 -17.90 -25.73 -19.39
CA VAL A 726 -17.26 -24.50 -18.90
C VAL A 726 -16.71 -24.72 -17.48
N ALA A 727 -17.48 -25.38 -16.61
CA ALA A 727 -17.01 -25.78 -15.28
C ALA A 727 -15.78 -26.71 -15.35
N MET A 728 -15.77 -27.70 -16.26
CA MET A 728 -14.62 -28.59 -16.46
C MET A 728 -13.36 -27.88 -17.01
N ARG A 729 -13.49 -26.76 -17.72
CA ARG A 729 -12.33 -25.99 -18.25
C ARG A 729 -11.69 -25.07 -17.22
N MET A 730 -12.42 -24.70 -16.16
CA MET A 730 -11.89 -23.90 -15.04
C MET A 730 -11.15 -24.76 -14.01
N ILE A 731 -11.34 -26.08 -14.04
CA ILE A 731 -10.71 -27.06 -13.15
C ILE A 731 -9.45 -27.60 -13.83
N SER A 732 -8.35 -27.71 -13.09
CA SER A 732 -7.06 -28.21 -13.58
C SER A 732 -7.19 -29.58 -14.29
N PRO A 733 -6.43 -29.90 -15.35
CA PRO A 733 -6.69 -31.07 -16.21
C PRO A 733 -6.42 -32.44 -15.57
N MET A 734 -5.91 -32.49 -14.34
CA MET A 734 -5.58 -33.74 -13.65
C MET A 734 -6.59 -34.00 -12.54
N ARG A 735 -7.28 -35.15 -12.58
CA ARG A 735 -8.14 -35.79 -11.54
C ARG A 735 -9.66 -35.84 -11.78
N PHE A 736 -10.12 -35.97 -13.02
CA PHE A 736 -11.43 -36.63 -13.28
C PHE A 736 -11.28 -37.77 -14.29
N SER A 737 -10.91 -38.96 -13.80
CA SER A 737 -11.14 -40.22 -14.51
C SER A 737 -12.36 -40.93 -13.92
N ALA A 738 -13.54 -40.32 -14.02
CA ALA A 738 -14.78 -41.04 -13.77
C ALA A 738 -15.94 -40.33 -14.48
N ALA A 739 -16.34 -40.87 -15.64
CA ALA A 739 -17.43 -40.35 -16.45
C ALA A 739 -18.83 -40.65 -15.86
N ASN A 740 -19.02 -40.73 -14.53
CA ASN A 740 -20.31 -41.10 -13.94
C ASN A 740 -20.56 -40.72 -12.46
N SER A 741 -19.79 -39.80 -11.85
CA SER A 741 -20.07 -39.38 -10.46
C SER A 741 -21.05 -38.19 -10.37
N ASP A 742 -21.97 -38.25 -9.41
CA ASP A 742 -22.86 -37.14 -9.04
C ASP A 742 -22.03 -35.90 -8.68
N ALA A 743 -22.29 -34.77 -9.37
CA ALA A 743 -21.53 -33.53 -9.21
C ALA A 743 -21.69 -32.93 -7.80
N HIS A 744 -22.85 -33.15 -7.15
CA HIS A 744 -23.06 -32.71 -5.77
C HIS A 744 -22.27 -33.58 -4.79
N ALA A 745 -22.27 -34.90 -4.97
CA ALA A 745 -21.46 -35.82 -4.14
C ALA A 745 -19.95 -35.52 -4.29
N SER A 746 -19.49 -35.25 -5.52
CA SER A 746 -18.11 -34.83 -5.76
C SER A 746 -17.78 -33.47 -5.12
N ALA A 747 -18.73 -32.53 -5.08
CA ALA A 747 -18.55 -31.25 -4.41
C ALA A 747 -18.50 -31.41 -2.88
N ASP A 748 -19.32 -32.29 -2.32
CA ASP A 748 -19.34 -32.60 -0.89
C ASP A 748 -18.04 -33.29 -0.45
N ASP A 749 -17.50 -34.22 -1.25
CA ASP A 749 -16.21 -34.86 -1.00
C ASP A 749 -15.04 -33.87 -1.02
N GLU A 750 -14.99 -32.96 -2.00
CA GLU A 750 -13.95 -31.93 -2.09
C GLU A 750 -14.04 -30.92 -0.93
N GLU A 751 -15.25 -30.53 -0.53
CA GLU A 751 -15.43 -29.67 0.65
C GLU A 751 -15.05 -30.40 1.95
N ALA A 752 -15.38 -31.69 2.08
CA ALA A 752 -14.99 -32.50 3.24
C ALA A 752 -13.46 -32.62 3.35
N LYS A 753 -12.75 -32.79 2.23
CA LYS A 753 -11.28 -32.78 2.19
C LYS A 753 -10.70 -31.44 2.65
N ALA A 754 -11.24 -30.33 2.17
CA ALA A 754 -10.81 -29.00 2.60
C ALA A 754 -11.03 -28.78 4.11
N ASN A 755 -12.17 -29.22 4.64
CA ASN A 755 -12.48 -29.09 6.07
C ASN A 755 -11.60 -29.99 6.95
N ALA A 756 -11.32 -31.22 6.53
CA ALA A 756 -10.37 -32.08 7.23
C ALA A 756 -8.96 -31.48 7.23
N ALA A 757 -8.58 -30.81 6.15
CA ALA A 757 -7.29 -30.15 6.02
C ALA A 757 -7.16 -28.90 6.92
N ASP A 758 -8.24 -28.14 7.19
CA ASP A 758 -8.20 -27.04 8.16
C ASP A 758 -7.91 -27.55 9.59
N GLU A 759 -8.51 -28.66 10.00
CA GLU A 759 -8.29 -29.25 11.33
C GLU A 759 -6.86 -29.79 11.49
N ASP A 760 -6.29 -30.33 10.41
CA ASP A 760 -4.91 -30.77 10.35
C ASP A 760 -3.94 -29.58 10.35
N ALA A 761 -4.28 -28.50 9.63
CA ALA A 761 -3.44 -27.30 9.56
C ALA A 761 -3.19 -26.70 10.96
N LYS A 762 -4.24 -26.61 11.79
CA LYS A 762 -4.16 -26.11 13.18
C LYS A 762 -3.15 -26.84 14.06
N LYS A 763 -2.87 -28.12 13.75
CA LYS A 763 -1.98 -29.00 14.55
C LYS A 763 -0.58 -29.13 13.97
N THR A 764 -0.32 -28.49 12.83
CA THR A 764 0.90 -28.72 12.04
C THR A 764 1.66 -27.44 11.69
N LEU A 765 1.11 -26.26 12.00
CA LEU A 765 1.77 -24.96 11.73
C LEU A 765 3.22 -24.94 12.24
N ALA A 766 4.09 -24.28 11.46
CA ALA A 766 5.47 -24.07 11.86
C ALA A 766 5.56 -23.08 13.03
N ILE A 767 6.35 -23.41 14.06
CA ILE A 767 6.68 -22.49 15.15
C ILE A 767 8.04 -21.87 14.86
N ILE A 768 8.13 -20.55 14.66
CA ILE A 768 9.35 -19.84 14.29
C ILE A 768 9.92 -19.04 15.47
N HIS A 769 11.25 -18.90 15.48
CA HIS A 769 11.96 -18.06 16.46
C HIS A 769 13.02 -17.17 15.76
N PRO A 770 12.58 -16.08 15.11
CA PRO A 770 13.45 -15.02 14.62
C PRO A 770 14.36 -14.45 15.72
N ALA A 771 15.61 -14.09 15.41
CA ALA A 771 16.54 -13.54 16.41
C ALA A 771 17.61 -12.64 15.77
N VAL A 772 18.16 -11.74 16.57
CA VAL A 772 19.35 -10.92 16.25
C VAL A 772 20.58 -11.67 16.75
N ASP A 773 21.57 -11.87 15.88
CA ASP A 773 22.80 -12.61 16.19
C ASP A 773 24.07 -11.76 16.00
N GLY A 774 23.91 -10.49 15.62
CA GLY A 774 25.02 -9.55 15.50
C GLY A 774 25.76 -9.69 14.16
N ARG A 775 25.16 -10.35 13.16
CA ARG A 775 25.70 -10.40 11.81
C ARG A 775 25.79 -9.01 11.16
N LEU A 776 25.02 -8.01 11.58
CA LEU A 776 25.11 -6.64 11.06
C LEU A 776 25.36 -5.64 12.19
N LYS A 777 26.54 -5.76 12.82
CA LYS A 777 26.88 -5.05 14.05
C LYS A 777 27.51 -3.68 13.80
N ASP A 778 26.88 -2.63 14.33
CA ASP A 778 27.48 -1.30 14.48
C ASP A 778 28.38 -1.24 15.71
N VAL A 779 29.66 -0.97 15.53
CA VAL A 779 30.63 -0.87 16.64
C VAL A 779 30.59 0.48 17.36
N ALA A 780 29.96 1.50 16.78
CA ALA A 780 29.87 2.82 17.40
C ALA A 780 28.87 2.86 18.56
N ILE A 781 27.77 2.11 18.45
CA ILE A 781 26.69 2.08 19.47
C ILE A 781 27.21 1.57 20.82
N ASN A 782 28.21 0.68 20.85
CA ASN A 782 28.80 0.17 22.09
C ASN A 782 29.82 1.11 22.75
N LYS A 783 30.21 2.23 22.12
CA LYS A 783 31.11 3.24 22.73
C LYS A 783 30.37 4.33 23.51
N ALA A 784 29.04 4.36 23.44
CA ALA A 784 28.20 5.39 24.03
C ALA A 784 27.43 4.94 25.29
N ASN A 785 27.62 3.70 25.74
CA ASN A 785 27.06 3.15 26.99
C ASN A 785 28.14 2.87 28.02
#